data_AF-A0A534KVH9-F1
#
_entry.id   AF-A0A534KVH9-F1
#
_cell.length_a   1.000
_cell.length_b   1.000
_cell.length_c   1.000
_cell.angle_alpha   90.00
_cell.angle_beta   90.00
_cell.angle_gamma   90.00
#
_symmetry.space_group_name_H-M   'P 1'
#
loop_
_entity.id
_entity.type
_entity.pdbx_description
1 polymer ?
#
loop_
_entity_poly.entity_id
_entity_poly.type
_entity_poly.pdbx_seq_one_letter_code
_entity_poly.pdbx_strand_id
1 'polypeptide(L)'
;MSGYLRDNALRKHLDEKVKETARTRQAAEDGLRAAQDMLDQARRVDTNVAEAERALAEASAAMVAKDYKVAVDKSAEALERGRRSYRERARGIVDSSAALGRLAKGLGADLAETESTLAKAEGALAAEDLGGAIDHAKKAWKRSEKILQEHLSSSFSKAQALILSAKNMSRDVAPIEDLLSRARSAMENNDFQSALDFTKEGLDTIREDMTAAMTREIRVAEDLVRTAAELGADTTKPANLIERARGDMTNLDFEKAKNALNQSRAESEKALQRSLDGRASDFSRILQEARAMGADPSAAQEVLTRAESAIKKGNYQEGAQLAKQGFQAVQQAQFQRVVAVLGTSREKFAAAANMGVDLKGPFEDLNTAREAIRRGAFQEAIAHAKRADVAVDAILDRYRKVETRLKELHRSFAEVEAFGVQTVRARKFSEAARQAYQERNPAEVEKAVQSAFDELRRAERERVLEAIERAEFILTLGEQNGVDLSEPSKLLQEAIVATKSDDYRHALDLTTILQGKAERRLAELAARQISTLRTSLPHLGDESGSLKALVNRADASMASQDFEGAFKAVAEGQRLVEARVRTRAEEIVADLALAVRVGVDVGANVTALEALHRELNAYLGGGQVAEIVATRDKATAALAGITDTLVSLVRGRIGTAQGLKIEVDDLNDLVRRARMAFGVQNYHEGLRLLNDGNERASKASAMHRQAYNAIATAAAFVAEAKK
;
A
#
# COMPACT_ATOMS: atom_id res chain seq x y z
N MET A 1 101.17 132.40 -58.02
CA MET A 1 101.08 130.93 -57.84
C MET A 1 99.86 130.54 -57.01
N SER A 2 98.63 130.64 -57.54
CA SER A 2 97.39 130.28 -56.80
C SER A 2 96.23 129.73 -57.67
N GLY A 3 96.34 129.75 -59.01
CA GLY A 3 95.28 129.27 -59.93
C GLY A 3 95.44 127.82 -60.41
N TYR A 4 96.67 127.38 -60.73
CA TYR A 4 96.94 126.03 -61.25
C TYR A 4 96.65 124.88 -60.26
N LEU A 5 96.77 125.13 -58.95
CA LEU A 5 96.41 124.16 -57.92
C LEU A 5 94.88 124.04 -57.75
N ARG A 6 94.11 125.12 -57.98
CA ARG A 6 92.65 125.07 -57.99
C ARG A 6 92.11 124.36 -59.22
N ASP A 7 92.67 124.58 -60.41
CA ASP A 7 92.22 123.93 -61.66
C ASP A 7 92.55 122.43 -61.71
N ASN A 8 93.70 122.01 -61.17
CA ASN A 8 94.06 120.60 -61.08
C ASN A 8 93.23 119.86 -60.01
N ALA A 9 92.93 120.52 -58.89
CA ALA A 9 91.98 120.01 -57.89
C ALA A 9 90.54 119.93 -58.45
N LEU A 10 90.09 120.92 -59.23
CA LEU A 10 88.77 120.92 -59.87
C LEU A 10 88.64 119.82 -60.93
N ARG A 11 89.68 119.60 -61.74
CA ARG A 11 89.72 118.50 -62.72
C ARG A 11 89.75 117.13 -62.06
N LYS A 12 90.54 116.92 -60.99
CA LYS A 12 90.49 115.67 -60.19
C LYS A 12 89.11 115.44 -59.58
N HIS A 13 88.51 116.48 -59.00
CA HIS A 13 87.20 116.41 -58.38
C HIS A 13 86.06 116.21 -59.41
N LEU A 14 86.19 116.74 -60.62
CA LEU A 14 85.28 116.47 -61.75
C LEU A 14 85.47 115.05 -62.30
N ASP A 15 86.71 114.57 -62.44
CA ASP A 15 87.02 113.22 -62.91
C ASP A 15 86.59 112.14 -61.89
N GLU A 16 86.76 112.41 -60.59
CA GLU A 16 86.21 111.61 -59.50
C GLU A 16 84.69 111.62 -59.50
N LYS A 17 84.04 112.78 -59.68
CA LYS A 17 82.57 112.85 -59.84
C LYS A 17 82.06 112.13 -61.07
N VAL A 18 82.76 112.18 -62.21
CA VAL A 18 82.38 111.45 -63.43
C VAL A 18 82.53 109.95 -63.22
N LYS A 19 83.62 109.49 -62.57
CA LYS A 19 83.81 108.08 -62.20
C LYS A 19 82.76 107.59 -61.19
N GLU A 20 82.41 108.41 -60.20
CA GLU A 20 81.36 108.13 -59.23
C GLU A 20 79.99 108.04 -59.91
N THR A 21 79.67 109.01 -60.77
CA THR A 21 78.41 109.04 -61.54
C THR A 21 78.32 107.84 -62.51
N ALA A 22 79.43 107.45 -63.15
CA ALA A 22 79.48 106.28 -64.01
C ALA A 22 79.30 104.96 -63.21
N ARG A 23 79.88 104.87 -62.00
CA ARG A 23 79.67 103.73 -61.09
C ARG A 23 78.23 103.66 -60.60
N THR A 24 77.62 104.78 -60.21
CA THR A 24 76.21 104.82 -59.79
C THR A 24 75.26 104.53 -60.94
N ARG A 25 75.60 104.97 -62.16
CA ARG A 25 74.84 104.64 -63.37
C ARG A 25 74.89 103.13 -63.66
N GLN A 26 76.08 102.53 -63.61
CA GLN A 26 76.23 101.08 -63.80
C GLN A 26 75.45 100.31 -62.73
N ALA A 27 75.55 100.73 -61.46
CA ALA A 27 74.77 100.13 -60.36
C ALA A 27 73.25 100.26 -60.55
N ALA A 28 72.77 101.37 -61.13
CA ALA A 28 71.37 101.55 -61.46
C ALA A 28 70.93 100.64 -62.62
N GLU A 29 71.75 100.50 -63.68
CA GLU A 29 71.47 99.60 -64.81
C GLU A 29 71.45 98.13 -64.36
N ASP A 30 72.43 97.72 -63.55
CA ASP A 30 72.51 96.38 -62.98
C ASP A 30 71.36 96.11 -62.00
N GLY A 31 71.01 97.10 -61.17
CA GLY A 31 69.89 97.02 -60.22
C GLY A 31 68.53 96.90 -60.92
N LEU A 32 68.29 97.70 -61.96
CA LEU A 32 67.09 97.62 -62.79
C LEU A 32 66.96 96.25 -63.46
N ARG A 33 68.06 95.75 -64.03
CA ARG A 33 68.09 94.43 -64.67
C ARG A 33 67.81 93.31 -63.66
N ALA A 34 68.45 93.35 -62.50
CA ALA A 34 68.23 92.37 -61.44
C ALA A 34 66.79 92.39 -60.92
N ALA A 35 66.21 93.58 -60.70
CA ALA A 35 64.82 93.75 -60.28
C ALA A 35 63.84 93.22 -61.36
N GLN A 36 64.12 93.48 -62.64
CA GLN A 36 63.30 92.99 -63.74
C GLN A 36 63.36 91.46 -63.88
N ASP A 37 64.56 90.87 -63.81
CA ASP A 37 64.74 89.41 -63.86
C ASP A 37 64.02 88.71 -62.68
N MET A 38 64.10 89.27 -61.47
CA MET A 38 63.39 88.78 -60.28
C MET A 38 61.86 88.81 -60.46
N LEU A 39 61.36 89.93 -61.00
CA LEU A 39 59.93 90.10 -61.25
C LEU A 39 59.40 89.14 -62.31
N ASP A 40 60.15 88.91 -63.38
CA ASP A 40 59.79 87.94 -64.40
C ASP A 40 59.79 86.49 -63.88
N GLN A 41 60.74 86.15 -62.99
CA GLN A 41 60.73 84.85 -62.30
C GLN A 41 59.52 84.71 -61.36
N ALA A 42 59.21 85.75 -60.59
CA ALA A 42 58.06 85.76 -59.68
C ALA A 42 56.72 85.67 -60.43
N ARG A 43 56.59 86.31 -61.60
CA ARG A 43 55.41 86.21 -62.49
C ARG A 43 55.21 84.81 -63.04
N ARG A 44 56.28 84.09 -63.40
CA ARG A 44 56.19 82.71 -63.91
C ARG A 44 55.59 81.71 -62.92
N VAL A 45 55.45 82.08 -61.65
CA VAL A 45 54.83 81.26 -60.60
C VAL A 45 53.56 81.91 -60.02
N ASP A 46 52.97 82.85 -60.77
CA ASP A 46 51.75 83.57 -60.46
C ASP A 46 51.82 84.35 -59.13
N THR A 47 52.97 84.93 -58.82
CA THR A 47 53.12 85.80 -57.65
C THR A 47 52.52 87.18 -57.93
N ASN A 48 51.79 87.76 -56.98
CA ASN A 48 51.40 89.17 -57.08
C ASN A 48 52.62 90.06 -56.86
N VAL A 49 53.02 90.76 -57.92
CA VAL A 49 54.20 91.64 -57.94
C VAL A 49 53.87 93.12 -58.09
N ALA A 50 52.60 93.51 -57.97
CA ALA A 50 52.14 94.86 -58.29
C ALA A 50 52.89 95.99 -57.55
N GLU A 51 53.26 95.78 -56.29
CA GLU A 51 54.00 96.78 -55.50
C GLU A 51 55.48 96.89 -55.91
N ALA A 52 56.09 95.77 -56.29
CA ALA A 52 57.45 95.72 -56.79
C ALA A 52 57.56 96.28 -58.23
N GLU A 53 56.53 96.08 -59.05
CA GLU A 53 56.40 96.68 -60.39
C GLU A 53 56.29 98.21 -60.32
N ARG A 54 55.54 98.75 -59.35
CA ARG A 54 55.47 100.21 -59.12
C ARG A 54 56.85 100.79 -58.81
N ALA A 55 57.60 100.14 -57.93
CA ALA A 55 58.96 100.57 -57.59
C ALA A 55 59.93 100.44 -58.79
N LEU A 56 59.79 99.40 -59.62
CA LEU A 56 60.59 99.24 -60.85
C LEU A 56 60.29 100.37 -61.86
N ALA A 57 59.02 100.76 -61.99
CA ALA A 57 58.61 101.85 -62.86
C ALA A 57 59.18 103.20 -62.38
N GLU A 58 59.16 103.47 -61.08
CA GLU A 58 59.79 104.64 -60.46
C GLU A 58 61.32 104.65 -60.69
N ALA A 59 61.98 103.50 -60.52
CA ALA A 59 63.41 103.34 -60.79
C ALA A 59 63.76 103.61 -62.26
N SER A 60 62.94 103.09 -63.19
CA SER A 60 63.13 103.29 -64.63
C SER A 60 62.94 104.75 -65.02
N ALA A 61 61.96 105.44 -64.43
CA ALA A 61 61.74 106.87 -64.65
C ALA A 61 62.91 107.72 -64.12
N ALA A 62 63.44 107.41 -62.93
CA ALA A 62 64.62 108.06 -62.36
C ALA A 62 65.88 107.85 -63.24
N MET A 63 66.03 106.67 -63.83
CA MET A 63 67.11 106.36 -64.76
C MET A 63 67.06 107.21 -66.04
N VAL A 64 65.85 107.41 -66.59
CA VAL A 64 65.62 108.31 -67.74
C VAL A 64 65.91 109.77 -67.38
N ALA A 65 65.54 110.19 -66.16
CA ALA A 65 65.82 111.53 -65.63
C ALA A 65 67.31 111.76 -65.28
N LYS A 66 68.17 110.74 -65.42
CA LYS A 66 69.59 110.72 -65.02
C LYS A 66 69.79 110.94 -63.51
N ASP A 67 68.77 110.71 -62.69
CA ASP A 67 68.89 110.65 -61.24
C ASP A 67 69.29 109.22 -60.84
N TYR A 68 70.57 108.93 -61.03
CA TYR A 68 71.10 107.58 -60.84
C TYR A 68 71.03 107.12 -59.38
N LYS A 69 71.01 108.04 -58.41
CA LYS A 69 70.91 107.69 -56.99
C LYS A 69 69.50 107.21 -56.65
N VAL A 70 68.48 107.95 -57.08
CA VAL A 70 67.08 107.53 -56.92
C VAL A 70 66.80 106.25 -57.70
N ALA A 71 67.38 106.07 -58.89
CA ALA A 71 67.26 104.84 -59.66
C ALA A 71 67.85 103.62 -58.93
N VAL A 72 69.00 103.75 -58.27
CA VAL A 72 69.58 102.68 -57.41
C VAL A 72 68.66 102.37 -56.24
N ASP A 73 68.20 103.39 -55.50
CA ASP A 73 67.36 103.19 -54.31
C ASP A 73 66.02 102.51 -54.68
N LYS A 74 65.38 102.97 -55.76
CA LYS A 74 64.11 102.42 -56.25
C LYS A 74 64.23 101.05 -56.89
N SER A 75 65.33 100.76 -57.59
CA SER A 75 65.57 99.41 -58.13
C SER A 75 65.88 98.40 -57.02
N ALA A 76 66.59 98.82 -55.96
CA ALA A 76 66.78 98.00 -54.76
C ALA A 76 65.46 97.75 -54.02
N GLU A 77 64.60 98.78 -53.88
CA GLU A 77 63.24 98.66 -53.31
C GLU A 77 62.37 97.68 -54.12
N ALA A 78 62.41 97.77 -55.46
CA ALA A 78 61.71 96.84 -56.35
C ALA A 78 62.20 95.40 -56.22
N LEU A 79 63.51 95.21 -56.16
CA LEU A 79 64.13 93.90 -56.00
C LEU A 79 63.78 93.27 -54.66
N GLU A 80 63.83 94.02 -53.56
CA GLU A 80 63.53 93.53 -52.22
C GLU A 80 62.06 93.12 -52.08
N ARG A 81 61.12 93.98 -52.55
CA ARG A 81 59.70 93.65 -52.58
C ARG A 81 59.41 92.43 -53.46
N GLY A 82 59.96 92.39 -54.67
CA GLY A 82 59.79 91.26 -55.58
C GLY A 82 60.29 89.95 -54.97
N ARG A 83 61.46 89.99 -54.32
CA ARG A 83 62.05 88.84 -53.64
C ARG A 83 61.23 88.38 -52.44
N ARG A 84 60.67 89.30 -51.66
CA ARG A 84 59.79 88.97 -50.53
C ARG A 84 58.51 88.27 -51.01
N SER A 85 57.79 88.86 -51.97
CA SER A 85 56.58 88.26 -52.52
C SER A 85 56.87 86.89 -53.16
N TYR A 86 57.99 86.76 -53.88
CA TYR A 86 58.38 85.49 -54.49
C TYR A 86 58.72 84.43 -53.43
N ARG A 87 59.42 84.80 -52.36
CA ARG A 87 59.70 83.91 -51.22
C ARG A 87 58.42 83.45 -50.53
N GLU A 88 57.49 84.35 -50.26
CA GLU A 88 56.19 84.01 -49.64
C GLU A 88 55.42 83.02 -50.52
N ARG A 89 55.39 83.23 -51.84
CA ARG A 89 54.79 82.30 -52.79
C ARG A 89 55.50 80.94 -52.82
N ALA A 90 56.82 80.92 -52.87
CA ALA A 90 57.62 79.69 -52.85
C ALA A 90 57.39 78.90 -51.56
N ARG A 91 57.36 79.59 -50.41
CA ARG A 91 57.03 79.01 -49.10
C ARG A 91 55.63 78.38 -49.10
N GLY A 92 54.62 79.10 -49.60
CA GLY A 92 53.26 78.56 -49.72
C GLY A 92 53.17 77.30 -50.58
N ILE A 93 53.93 77.22 -51.68
CA ILE A 93 54.00 76.01 -52.52
C ILE A 93 54.67 74.85 -51.78
N VAL A 94 55.77 75.10 -51.07
CA VAL A 94 56.47 74.09 -50.25
C VAL A 94 55.56 73.59 -49.13
N ASP A 95 54.91 74.48 -48.38
CA ASP A 95 54.01 74.13 -47.28
C ASP A 95 52.79 73.33 -47.77
N SER A 96 52.22 73.71 -48.92
CA SER A 96 51.13 72.96 -49.56
C SER A 96 51.57 71.54 -49.96
N SER A 97 52.75 71.41 -50.59
CA SER A 97 53.34 70.11 -50.93
C SER A 97 53.66 69.26 -49.70
N ALA A 98 54.16 69.87 -48.62
CA ALA A 98 54.40 69.19 -47.37
C ALA A 98 53.08 68.72 -46.72
N ALA A 99 52.02 69.53 -46.76
CA ALA A 99 50.70 69.14 -46.29
C ALA A 99 50.18 67.90 -47.05
N LEU A 100 50.24 67.93 -48.39
CA LEU A 100 49.84 66.79 -49.21
C LEU A 100 50.68 65.53 -48.94
N GLY A 101 51.99 65.70 -48.74
CA GLY A 101 52.90 64.62 -48.35
C GLY A 101 52.55 63.99 -47.00
N ARG A 102 52.15 64.80 -46.01
CA ARG A 102 51.67 64.30 -44.71
C ARG A 102 50.38 63.49 -44.85
N LEU A 103 49.46 63.91 -45.71
CA LEU A 103 48.24 63.15 -46.00
C LEU A 103 48.56 61.79 -46.61
N ALA A 104 49.41 61.76 -47.64
CA ALA A 104 49.86 60.52 -48.25
C ALA A 104 50.56 59.60 -47.23
N LYS A 105 51.33 60.16 -46.28
CA LYS A 105 51.99 59.40 -45.21
C LYS A 105 51.00 58.80 -44.22
N GLY A 106 49.93 59.52 -43.92
CA GLY A 106 48.83 59.03 -43.06
C GLY A 106 48.16 57.77 -43.62
N LEU A 107 48.29 57.50 -44.92
CA LEU A 107 47.79 56.30 -45.58
C LEU A 107 48.77 55.11 -45.54
N GLY A 108 49.93 55.27 -44.91
CA GLY A 108 50.94 54.23 -44.79
C GLY A 108 51.80 54.01 -46.04
N ALA A 109 51.80 54.96 -46.99
CA ALA A 109 52.65 54.89 -48.16
C ALA A 109 54.14 55.12 -47.81
N ASP A 110 55.04 54.39 -48.46
CA ASP A 110 56.48 54.68 -48.38
C ASP A 110 56.80 55.96 -49.14
N LEU A 111 57.17 56.98 -48.38
CA LEU A 111 57.40 58.34 -48.86
C LEU A 111 58.83 58.81 -48.62
N ALA A 112 59.79 57.90 -48.36
CA ALA A 112 61.18 58.28 -48.09
C ALA A 112 61.76 59.23 -49.17
N GLU A 113 61.43 58.98 -50.45
CA GLU A 113 61.87 59.83 -51.55
C GLU A 113 61.11 61.16 -51.64
N THR A 114 59.82 61.18 -51.29
CA THR A 114 59.00 62.40 -51.22
C THR A 114 59.48 63.29 -50.08
N GLU A 115 59.75 62.73 -48.90
CA GLU A 115 60.32 63.42 -47.74
C GLU A 115 61.71 63.97 -48.04
N SER A 116 62.57 63.18 -48.69
CA SER A 116 63.87 63.66 -49.17
C SER A 116 63.73 64.83 -50.14
N THR A 117 62.75 64.78 -51.03
CA THR A 117 62.50 65.85 -52.01
C THR A 117 61.95 67.12 -51.34
N LEU A 118 61.08 66.99 -50.33
CA LEU A 118 60.61 68.11 -49.52
C LEU A 118 61.73 68.73 -48.68
N ALA A 119 62.61 67.91 -48.09
CA ALA A 119 63.78 68.40 -47.37
C ALA A 119 64.73 69.19 -48.29
N LYS A 120 64.90 68.75 -49.54
CA LYS A 120 65.64 69.52 -50.57
C LYS A 120 64.93 70.84 -50.91
N ALA A 121 63.60 70.86 -50.98
CA ALA A 121 62.83 72.08 -51.23
C ALA A 121 63.00 73.10 -50.08
N GLU A 122 62.93 72.63 -48.82
CA GLU A 122 63.18 73.44 -47.63
C GLU A 122 64.63 73.96 -47.57
N GLY A 123 65.60 73.12 -47.90
CA GLY A 123 67.00 73.54 -48.02
C GLY A 123 67.22 74.61 -49.09
N ALA A 124 66.55 74.50 -50.25
CA ALA A 124 66.61 75.49 -51.31
C ALA A 124 65.95 76.83 -50.90
N LEU A 125 64.85 76.80 -50.15
CA LEU A 125 64.26 78.02 -49.57
C LEU A 125 65.23 78.73 -48.61
N ALA A 126 65.92 77.97 -47.75
CA ALA A 126 66.89 78.50 -46.81
C ALA A 126 68.12 79.11 -47.51
N ALA A 127 68.53 78.53 -48.64
CA ALA A 127 69.61 79.03 -49.49
C ALA A 127 69.20 80.19 -50.42
N GLU A 128 67.96 80.67 -50.34
CA GLU A 128 67.37 81.68 -51.23
C GLU A 128 67.28 81.28 -52.72
N ASP A 129 67.40 79.98 -53.04
CA ASP A 129 67.13 79.41 -54.37
C ASP A 129 65.62 79.11 -54.51
N LEU A 130 64.86 80.18 -54.78
CA LEU A 130 63.39 80.12 -54.86
C LEU A 130 62.89 79.27 -56.03
N GLY A 131 63.62 79.25 -57.15
CA GLY A 131 63.30 78.42 -58.31
C GLY A 131 63.46 76.94 -58.01
N GLY A 132 64.62 76.55 -57.45
CA GLY A 132 64.89 75.17 -57.04
C GLY A 132 63.93 74.67 -55.97
N ALA A 133 63.57 75.52 -55.00
CA ALA A 133 62.57 75.20 -53.98
C ALA A 133 61.21 74.82 -54.59
N ILE A 134 60.72 75.62 -55.53
CA ILE A 134 59.43 75.36 -56.20
C ILE A 134 59.49 74.09 -57.04
N ASP A 135 60.58 73.83 -57.75
CA ASP A 135 60.72 72.63 -58.57
C ASP A 135 60.75 71.36 -57.73
N HIS A 136 61.47 71.37 -56.60
CA HIS A 136 61.47 70.27 -55.65
C HIS A 136 60.08 70.07 -55.01
N ALA A 137 59.40 71.16 -54.60
CA ALA A 137 58.05 71.09 -54.07
C ALA A 137 57.03 70.53 -55.08
N LYS A 138 57.09 70.95 -56.35
CA LYS A 138 56.22 70.42 -57.41
C LYS A 138 56.46 68.94 -57.68
N LYS A 139 57.72 68.47 -57.61
CA LYS A 139 58.05 67.03 -57.71
C LYS A 139 57.45 66.24 -56.55
N ALA A 140 57.60 66.72 -55.32
CA ALA A 140 57.00 66.08 -54.15
C ALA A 140 55.46 66.10 -54.19
N TRP A 141 54.86 67.19 -54.71
CA TRP A 141 53.42 67.33 -54.87
C TRP A 141 52.87 66.25 -55.80
N LYS A 142 53.39 66.15 -57.03
CA LYS A 142 52.93 65.19 -58.04
C LYS A 142 53.01 63.75 -57.55
N ARG A 143 54.05 63.40 -56.79
CA ARG A 143 54.21 62.06 -56.23
C ARG A 143 53.17 61.77 -55.15
N SER A 144 52.94 62.72 -54.25
CA SER A 144 51.93 62.60 -53.19
C SER A 144 50.52 62.53 -53.76
N GLU A 145 50.23 63.38 -54.74
CA GLU A 145 48.97 63.39 -55.49
C GLU A 145 48.68 62.04 -56.14
N LYS A 146 49.67 61.46 -56.84
CA LYS A 146 49.52 60.13 -57.47
C LYS A 146 49.13 59.06 -56.45
N ILE A 147 49.81 59.01 -55.30
CA ILE A 147 49.54 58.04 -54.23
C ILE A 147 48.11 58.23 -53.68
N LEU A 148 47.70 59.48 -53.46
CA LEU A 148 46.37 59.81 -52.96
C LEU A 148 45.28 59.41 -53.96
N GLN A 149 45.49 59.69 -55.26
CA GLN A 149 44.56 59.30 -56.33
C GLN A 149 44.43 57.78 -56.45
N GLU A 150 45.54 57.03 -56.39
CA GLU A 150 45.52 55.56 -56.41
C GLU A 150 44.76 54.99 -55.20
N HIS A 151 45.01 55.53 -54.00
CA HIS A 151 44.31 55.11 -52.79
C HIS A 151 42.82 55.43 -52.85
N LEU A 152 42.44 56.65 -53.26
CA LEU A 152 41.05 57.06 -53.43
C LEU A 152 40.36 56.19 -54.49
N SER A 153 40.99 55.94 -55.62
CA SER A 153 40.44 55.05 -56.67
C SER A 153 40.20 53.64 -56.13
N SER A 154 41.15 53.06 -55.41
CA SER A 154 40.97 51.74 -54.77
C SER A 154 39.83 51.74 -53.75
N SER A 155 39.73 52.80 -52.95
CA SER A 155 38.70 52.97 -51.93
C SER A 155 37.31 53.16 -52.55
N PHE A 156 37.19 53.92 -53.64
CA PHE A 156 35.96 54.05 -54.42
C PHE A 156 35.51 52.71 -54.98
N SER A 157 36.41 51.91 -55.55
CA SER A 157 36.07 50.58 -56.05
C SER A 157 35.54 49.67 -54.94
N LYS A 158 36.19 49.69 -53.76
CA LYS A 158 35.71 48.94 -52.57
C LYS A 158 34.33 49.43 -52.11
N ALA A 159 34.12 50.74 -52.05
CA ALA A 159 32.84 51.32 -51.65
C ALA A 159 31.73 50.95 -52.64
N GLN A 160 32.00 51.00 -53.95
CA GLN A 160 31.06 50.58 -54.99
C GLN A 160 30.70 49.10 -54.90
N ALA A 161 31.68 48.22 -54.65
CA ALA A 161 31.42 46.80 -54.45
C ALA A 161 30.50 46.55 -53.24
N LEU A 162 30.73 47.27 -52.13
CA LEU A 162 29.88 47.19 -50.94
C LEU A 162 28.48 47.76 -51.19
N ILE A 163 28.35 48.88 -51.93
CA ILE A 163 27.05 49.44 -52.33
C ILE A 163 26.26 48.44 -53.16
N LEU A 164 26.90 47.76 -54.11
CA LEU A 164 26.23 46.75 -54.91
C LEU A 164 25.73 45.58 -54.04
N SER A 165 26.58 45.10 -53.12
CA SER A 165 26.21 44.07 -52.16
C SER A 165 25.03 44.50 -51.27
N ALA A 166 25.05 45.74 -50.79
CA ALA A 166 23.98 46.32 -49.99
C ALA A 166 22.66 46.43 -50.79
N LYS A 167 22.70 46.87 -52.06
CA LYS A 167 21.54 46.88 -52.96
C LYS A 167 20.96 45.49 -53.18
N ASN A 168 21.81 44.48 -53.39
CA ASN A 168 21.39 43.07 -53.51
C ASN A 168 20.77 42.53 -52.22
N MET A 169 21.07 43.15 -51.09
CA MET A 169 20.45 42.89 -49.79
C MET A 169 19.26 43.80 -49.47
N SER A 170 18.79 44.59 -50.45
CA SER A 170 17.66 45.52 -50.34
C SER A 170 17.85 46.58 -49.26
N ARG A 171 19.10 47.06 -49.09
CA ARG A 171 19.48 48.12 -48.17
C ARG A 171 19.40 49.48 -48.85
N ASP A 172 19.09 50.51 -48.07
CA ASP A 172 19.19 51.89 -48.54
C ASP A 172 20.66 52.31 -48.61
N VAL A 173 21.07 52.78 -49.78
CA VAL A 173 22.45 53.20 -50.06
C VAL A 173 22.53 54.67 -50.47
N ALA A 174 21.40 55.39 -50.52
CA ALA A 174 21.37 56.79 -50.93
C ALA A 174 22.32 57.69 -50.10
N PRO A 175 22.42 57.53 -48.75
CA PRO A 175 23.36 58.31 -47.96
C PRO A 175 24.83 58.06 -48.32
N ILE A 176 25.18 56.82 -48.68
CA ILE A 176 26.54 56.43 -49.05
C ILE A 176 26.87 56.89 -50.46
N GLU A 177 25.90 56.82 -51.39
CA GLU A 177 26.04 57.37 -52.74
C GLU A 177 26.24 58.90 -52.72
N ASP A 178 25.55 59.63 -51.83
CA ASP A 178 25.78 61.07 -51.62
C ASP A 178 27.20 61.37 -51.10
N LEU A 179 27.66 60.64 -50.08
CA LEU A 179 29.04 60.79 -49.57
C LEU A 179 30.09 60.52 -50.64
N LEU A 180 29.92 59.47 -51.46
CA LEU A 180 30.85 59.19 -52.57
C LEU A 180 30.77 60.25 -53.68
N SER A 181 29.61 60.85 -53.92
CA SER A 181 29.46 61.97 -54.85
C SER A 181 30.25 63.18 -54.35
N ARG A 182 30.09 63.55 -53.08
CA ARG A 182 30.84 64.63 -52.41
C ARG A 182 32.35 64.37 -52.42
N ALA A 183 32.76 63.12 -52.21
CA ALA A 183 34.17 62.72 -52.28
C ALA A 183 34.75 62.91 -53.69
N ARG A 184 33.99 62.60 -54.76
CA ARG A 184 34.44 62.84 -56.15
C ARG A 184 34.58 64.33 -56.43
N SER A 185 33.60 65.15 -56.05
CA SER A 185 33.69 66.60 -56.22
C SER A 185 34.86 67.20 -55.43
N ALA A 186 35.15 66.70 -54.23
CA ALA A 186 36.33 67.12 -53.46
C ALA A 186 37.64 66.75 -54.19
N MET A 187 37.72 65.54 -54.77
CA MET A 187 38.87 65.09 -55.55
C MET A 187 39.09 65.95 -56.80
N GLU A 188 38.02 66.28 -57.54
CA GLU A 188 38.07 67.16 -58.73
C GLU A 188 38.56 68.57 -58.37
N ASN A 189 38.27 69.04 -57.16
CA ASN A 189 38.72 70.33 -56.63
C ASN A 189 40.12 70.28 -55.98
N ASN A 190 40.84 69.16 -56.06
CA ASN A 190 42.12 68.90 -55.38
C ASN A 190 42.06 68.99 -53.84
N ASP A 191 40.88 68.90 -53.24
CA ASP A 191 40.70 68.77 -51.80
C ASP A 191 40.75 67.29 -51.38
N PHE A 192 41.98 66.76 -51.37
CA PHE A 192 42.23 65.36 -51.04
C PHE A 192 41.85 64.99 -49.60
N GLN A 193 41.90 65.95 -48.67
CA GLN A 193 41.52 65.70 -47.28
C GLN A 193 40.02 65.38 -47.20
N SER A 194 39.17 66.27 -47.73
CA SER A 194 37.72 66.04 -47.73
C SER A 194 37.34 64.80 -48.54
N ALA A 195 38.03 64.52 -49.66
CA ALA A 195 37.80 63.31 -50.45
C ALA A 195 38.07 62.01 -49.67
N LEU A 196 39.15 61.98 -48.88
CA LEU A 196 39.48 60.86 -48.00
C LEU A 196 38.45 60.71 -46.88
N ASP A 197 38.08 61.82 -46.24
CA ASP A 197 37.13 61.81 -45.11
C ASP A 197 35.75 61.32 -45.55
N PHE A 198 35.18 61.86 -46.64
CA PHE A 198 33.88 61.41 -47.17
C PHE A 198 33.91 59.95 -47.63
N THR A 199 35.01 59.51 -48.26
CA THR A 199 35.14 58.11 -48.71
C THR A 199 35.23 57.15 -47.54
N LYS A 200 36.00 57.52 -46.51
CA LYS A 200 36.13 56.75 -45.28
C LYS A 200 34.80 56.66 -44.53
N GLU A 201 34.12 57.79 -44.36
CA GLU A 201 32.80 57.86 -43.74
C GLU A 201 31.78 56.97 -44.48
N GLY A 202 31.77 57.02 -45.81
CA GLY A 202 30.91 56.16 -46.63
C GLY A 202 31.21 54.67 -46.46
N LEU A 203 32.49 54.29 -46.42
CA LEU A 203 32.94 52.91 -46.21
C LEU A 203 32.60 52.39 -44.81
N ASP A 204 32.82 53.20 -43.78
CA ASP A 204 32.53 52.83 -42.39
C ASP A 204 31.02 52.70 -42.18
N THR A 205 30.23 53.65 -42.70
CA THR A 205 28.76 53.64 -42.61
C THR A 205 28.16 52.39 -43.25
N ILE A 206 28.56 52.05 -44.49
CA ILE A 206 28.01 50.86 -45.16
C ILE A 206 28.47 49.56 -44.48
N ARG A 207 29.70 49.52 -43.99
CA ARG A 207 30.24 48.36 -43.27
C ARG A 207 29.49 48.13 -41.97
N GLU A 208 29.25 49.17 -41.18
CA GLU A 208 28.52 49.10 -39.93
C GLU A 208 27.08 48.65 -40.16
N ASP A 209 26.38 49.24 -41.13
CA ASP A 209 24.99 48.86 -41.42
C ASP A 209 24.88 47.39 -41.87
N MET A 210 25.75 46.95 -42.79
CA MET A 210 25.79 45.56 -43.28
C MET A 210 26.16 44.57 -42.17
N THR A 211 27.11 44.94 -41.30
CA THR A 211 27.50 44.10 -40.14
C THR A 211 26.35 43.99 -39.14
N ALA A 212 25.66 45.10 -38.85
CA ALA A 212 24.50 45.10 -37.97
C ALA A 212 23.31 44.32 -38.55
N ALA A 213 23.15 44.32 -39.88
CA ALA A 213 22.19 43.47 -40.58
C ALA A 213 22.51 42.00 -40.36
N MET A 214 23.73 41.60 -40.68
CA MET A 214 24.15 40.21 -40.65
C MET A 214 24.16 39.64 -39.23
N THR A 215 24.54 40.46 -38.25
CA THR A 215 24.50 40.09 -36.82
C THR A 215 23.07 39.78 -36.36
N ARG A 216 22.06 40.52 -36.85
CA ARG A 216 20.65 40.21 -36.58
C ARG A 216 20.24 38.88 -37.22
N GLU A 217 20.64 38.66 -38.48
CA GLU A 217 20.34 37.41 -39.19
C GLU A 217 21.00 36.18 -38.53
N ILE A 218 22.24 36.33 -38.02
CA ILE A 218 22.95 35.31 -37.24
C ILE A 218 22.15 34.93 -36.00
N ARG A 219 21.70 35.90 -35.20
CA ARG A 219 20.91 35.60 -33.98
C ARG A 219 19.66 34.79 -34.28
N VAL A 220 18.94 35.14 -35.34
CA VAL A 220 17.75 34.39 -35.78
C VAL A 220 18.12 32.96 -36.18
N ALA A 221 19.24 32.77 -36.89
CA ALA A 221 19.72 31.43 -37.24
C ALA A 221 20.16 30.64 -35.99
N GLU A 222 20.85 31.27 -35.04
CA GLU A 222 21.26 30.66 -33.77
C GLU A 222 20.07 30.26 -32.90
N ASP A 223 19.03 31.10 -32.84
CA ASP A 223 17.80 30.80 -32.10
C ASP A 223 17.08 29.57 -32.67
N LEU A 224 17.06 29.46 -34.01
CA LEU A 224 16.48 28.30 -34.69
C LEU A 224 17.32 27.04 -34.45
N VAL A 225 18.66 27.14 -34.53
CA VAL A 225 19.59 26.06 -34.21
C VAL A 225 19.43 25.61 -32.75
N ARG A 226 19.34 26.54 -31.80
CA ARG A 226 19.13 26.23 -30.39
C ARG A 226 17.81 25.48 -30.19
N THR A 227 16.73 25.94 -30.84
CA THR A 227 15.44 25.26 -30.80
C THR A 227 15.53 23.84 -31.36
N ALA A 228 16.24 23.65 -32.47
CA ALA A 228 16.48 22.33 -33.05
C ALA A 228 17.27 21.41 -32.10
N ALA A 229 18.32 21.92 -31.44
CA ALA A 229 19.13 21.19 -30.49
C ALA A 229 18.36 20.80 -29.22
N GLU A 230 17.53 21.68 -28.68
CA GLU A 230 16.65 21.39 -27.53
C GLU A 230 15.65 20.26 -27.83
N LEU A 231 15.27 20.11 -29.10
CA LEU A 231 14.45 19.01 -29.58
C LEU A 231 15.26 17.77 -29.97
N GLY A 232 16.57 17.76 -29.72
CA GLY A 232 17.46 16.61 -29.99
C GLY A 232 17.74 16.38 -31.47
N ALA A 233 17.54 17.39 -32.32
CA ALA A 233 17.95 17.31 -33.72
C ALA A 233 19.48 17.49 -33.87
N ASP A 234 20.07 16.90 -34.91
CA ASP A 234 21.48 17.14 -35.24
C ASP A 234 21.66 18.54 -35.84
N THR A 235 22.32 19.41 -35.07
CA THR A 235 22.57 20.80 -35.44
C THR A 235 23.99 21.08 -35.92
N THR A 236 24.81 20.04 -36.13
CA THR A 236 26.22 20.19 -36.49
C THR A 236 26.39 20.97 -37.80
N LYS A 237 25.60 20.61 -38.83
CA LYS A 237 25.66 21.27 -40.14
C LYS A 237 25.19 22.74 -40.09
N PRO A 238 24.01 23.07 -39.53
CA PRO A 238 23.61 24.46 -39.31
C PRO A 238 24.63 25.30 -38.54
N ALA A 239 25.17 24.78 -37.43
CA ALA A 239 26.15 25.51 -36.62
C ALA A 239 27.42 25.86 -37.41
N ASN A 240 27.94 24.90 -38.20
CA ASN A 240 29.09 25.15 -39.08
C ASN A 240 28.82 26.22 -40.15
N LEU A 241 27.58 26.31 -40.65
CA LEU A 241 27.19 27.34 -41.61
C LEU A 241 27.11 28.73 -40.97
N ILE A 242 26.71 28.83 -39.70
CA ILE A 242 26.76 30.10 -38.94
C ILE A 242 28.21 30.55 -38.73
N GLU A 243 29.10 29.64 -38.36
CA GLU A 243 30.53 29.96 -38.23
C GLU A 243 31.15 30.39 -39.56
N ARG A 244 30.78 29.72 -40.65
CA ARG A 244 31.17 30.15 -42.00
C ARG A 244 30.68 31.57 -42.31
N ALA A 245 29.43 31.90 -41.97
CA ALA A 245 28.89 33.23 -42.16
C ALA A 245 29.64 34.30 -41.35
N ARG A 246 30.10 33.99 -40.13
CA ARG A 246 30.96 34.89 -39.32
C ARG A 246 32.31 35.13 -40.00
N GLY A 247 32.91 34.09 -40.57
CA GLY A 247 34.15 34.20 -41.35
C GLY A 247 33.96 35.08 -42.60
N ASP A 248 32.92 34.82 -43.39
CA ASP A 248 32.59 35.59 -44.59
C ASP A 248 32.30 37.07 -44.25
N MET A 249 31.63 37.35 -43.12
CA MET A 249 31.39 38.71 -42.64
C MET A 249 32.68 39.44 -42.25
N THR A 250 33.65 38.73 -41.65
CA THR A 250 34.97 39.29 -41.31
C THR A 250 35.75 39.67 -42.57
N ASN A 251 35.56 38.92 -43.66
CA ASN A 251 36.14 39.18 -44.97
C ASN A 251 35.35 40.21 -45.81
N LEU A 252 34.28 40.81 -45.26
CA LEU A 252 33.37 41.73 -45.94
C LEU A 252 32.58 41.10 -47.12
N ASP A 253 32.53 39.77 -47.20
CA ASP A 253 31.77 39.00 -48.19
C ASP A 253 30.32 38.81 -47.73
N PHE A 254 29.58 39.91 -47.55
CA PHE A 254 28.23 39.88 -46.94
C PHE A 254 27.22 39.02 -47.72
N GLU A 255 27.32 38.93 -49.05
CA GLU A 255 26.44 38.04 -49.83
C GLU A 255 26.68 36.57 -49.53
N LYS A 256 27.94 36.15 -49.38
CA LYS A 256 28.27 34.77 -49.01
C LYS A 256 27.80 34.46 -47.59
N ALA A 257 28.00 35.39 -46.67
CA ALA A 257 27.47 35.28 -45.30
C ALA A 257 25.95 35.11 -45.30
N LYS A 258 25.21 35.93 -46.07
CA LYS A 258 23.75 35.80 -46.21
C LYS A 258 23.34 34.42 -46.75
N ASN A 259 24.02 33.94 -47.77
CA ASN A 259 23.74 32.63 -48.36
C ASN A 259 24.01 31.49 -47.38
N ALA A 260 25.10 31.54 -46.62
CA ALA A 260 25.41 30.57 -45.58
C ALA A 260 24.34 30.57 -44.46
N LEU A 261 23.84 31.75 -44.06
CA LEU A 261 22.75 31.85 -43.08
C LEU A 261 21.43 31.29 -43.62
N ASN A 262 21.08 31.57 -44.87
CA ASN A 262 19.89 30.99 -45.50
C ASN A 262 19.97 29.46 -45.56
N GLN A 263 21.14 28.90 -45.90
CA GLN A 263 21.37 27.46 -45.85
C GLN A 263 21.28 26.91 -44.43
N SER A 264 21.85 27.62 -43.44
CA SER A 264 21.74 27.23 -42.03
C SER A 264 20.29 27.14 -41.58
N ARG A 265 19.46 28.11 -41.96
CA ARG A 265 18.02 28.10 -41.65
C ARG A 265 17.31 26.92 -42.28
N ALA A 266 17.49 26.71 -43.59
CA ALA A 266 16.86 25.60 -44.29
C ALA A 266 17.28 24.22 -43.74
N GLU A 267 18.56 24.04 -43.39
CA GLU A 267 19.03 22.80 -42.77
C GLU A 267 18.52 22.65 -41.32
N SER A 268 18.41 23.74 -40.57
CA SER A 268 17.80 23.73 -39.23
C SER A 268 16.33 23.33 -39.28
N GLU A 269 15.57 23.89 -40.22
CA GLU A 269 14.15 23.54 -40.45
C GLU A 269 14.00 22.07 -40.83
N LYS A 270 14.83 21.54 -41.74
CA LYS A 270 14.82 20.11 -42.08
C LYS A 270 15.15 19.23 -40.88
N ALA A 271 16.14 19.61 -40.08
CA ALA A 271 16.52 18.87 -38.87
C ALA A 271 15.38 18.88 -37.82
N LEU A 272 14.76 20.05 -37.63
CA LEU A 272 13.55 20.22 -36.82
C LEU A 272 12.40 19.35 -37.31
N GLN A 273 12.08 19.38 -38.61
CA GLN A 273 11.00 18.60 -39.20
C GLN A 273 11.18 17.10 -38.93
N ARG A 274 12.39 16.56 -39.18
CA ARG A 274 12.66 15.13 -38.92
C ARG A 274 12.52 14.76 -37.44
N SER A 275 13.02 15.62 -36.54
CA SER A 275 12.89 15.38 -35.09
C SER A 275 11.43 15.42 -34.64
N LEU A 276 10.67 16.39 -35.16
CA LEU A 276 9.26 16.58 -34.84
C LEU A 276 8.37 15.46 -35.38
N ASP A 277 8.61 14.98 -36.61
CA ASP A 277 7.90 13.83 -37.19
C ASP A 277 8.15 12.55 -36.37
N GLY A 278 9.39 12.33 -35.91
CA GLY A 278 9.71 11.23 -35.00
C GLY A 278 8.94 11.32 -33.68
N ARG A 279 8.93 12.52 -33.07
CA ARG A 279 8.24 12.79 -31.80
C ARG A 279 6.71 12.73 -31.89
N ALA A 280 6.11 13.04 -33.03
CA ALA A 280 4.66 12.90 -33.21
C ALA A 280 4.22 11.44 -33.04
N SER A 281 5.04 10.48 -33.50
CA SER A 281 4.77 9.05 -33.23
C SER A 281 4.89 8.72 -31.74
N ASP A 282 5.85 9.33 -31.04
CA ASP A 282 6.02 9.18 -29.60
C ASP A 282 4.89 9.81 -28.79
N PHE A 283 4.28 10.90 -29.25
CA PHE A 283 3.14 11.54 -28.56
C PHE A 283 2.02 10.53 -28.34
N SER A 284 1.64 9.81 -29.40
CA SER A 284 0.57 8.80 -29.34
C SER A 284 0.93 7.67 -28.37
N ARG A 285 2.18 7.20 -28.42
CA ARG A 285 2.67 6.14 -27.53
C ARG A 285 2.67 6.58 -26.06
N ILE A 286 3.21 7.76 -25.77
CA ILE A 286 3.29 8.32 -24.40
C ILE A 286 1.90 8.59 -23.82
N LEU A 287 0.96 9.08 -24.64
CA LEU A 287 -0.45 9.23 -24.24
C LEU A 287 -1.11 7.88 -23.94
N GLN A 288 -0.84 6.84 -24.74
CA GLN A 288 -1.34 5.49 -24.47
C GLN A 288 -0.73 4.90 -23.19
N GLU A 289 0.57 5.05 -22.96
CA GLU A 289 1.24 4.60 -21.74
C GLU A 289 0.65 5.27 -20.50
N ALA A 290 0.39 6.59 -20.56
CA ALA A 290 -0.29 7.33 -19.50
C ALA A 290 -1.73 6.83 -19.24
N ARG A 291 -2.49 6.51 -20.30
CA ARG A 291 -3.84 5.91 -20.14
C ARG A 291 -3.78 4.51 -19.57
N ALA A 292 -2.83 3.68 -20.00
CA ALA A 292 -2.69 2.31 -19.54
C ALA A 292 -2.41 2.23 -18.03
N MET A 293 -1.71 3.22 -17.47
CA MET A 293 -1.53 3.36 -16.02
C MET A 293 -2.72 4.05 -15.29
N GLY A 294 -3.76 4.44 -16.03
CA GLY A 294 -4.97 5.05 -15.51
C GLY A 294 -4.84 6.55 -15.21
N ALA A 295 -3.85 7.25 -15.78
CA ALA A 295 -3.81 8.71 -15.75
C ALA A 295 -4.77 9.29 -16.79
N ASP A 296 -5.19 10.54 -16.59
CA ASP A 296 -5.99 11.30 -17.56
C ASP A 296 -5.10 12.30 -18.31
N PRO A 297 -4.66 11.98 -19.54
CA PRO A 297 -3.82 12.89 -20.30
C PRO A 297 -4.62 13.83 -21.22
N SER A 298 -5.91 14.07 -20.99
CA SER A 298 -6.76 14.86 -21.89
C SER A 298 -6.21 16.27 -22.16
N ALA A 299 -5.77 16.97 -21.11
CA ALA A 299 -5.14 18.29 -21.26
C ALA A 299 -3.83 18.24 -22.06
N ALA A 300 -3.03 17.19 -21.87
CA ALA A 300 -1.80 16.98 -22.62
C ALA A 300 -2.07 16.66 -24.09
N GLN A 301 -3.11 15.86 -24.37
CA GLN A 301 -3.52 15.50 -25.72
C GLN A 301 -3.90 16.75 -26.53
N GLU A 302 -4.67 17.67 -25.94
CA GLU A 302 -5.07 18.90 -26.61
C GLU A 302 -3.85 19.75 -27.00
N VAL A 303 -2.89 19.92 -26.08
CA VAL A 303 -1.65 20.67 -26.33
C VAL A 303 -0.78 19.99 -27.40
N LEU A 304 -0.66 18.66 -27.37
CA LEU A 304 0.09 17.90 -28.37
C LEU A 304 -0.58 17.96 -29.76
N THR A 305 -1.91 17.95 -29.85
CA THR A 305 -2.63 18.16 -31.11
C THR A 305 -2.40 19.57 -31.67
N ARG A 306 -2.35 20.60 -30.81
CA ARG A 306 -1.97 21.96 -31.22
C ARG A 306 -0.52 22.00 -31.72
N ALA A 307 0.39 21.29 -31.04
CA ALA A 307 1.78 21.15 -31.47
C ALA A 307 1.84 20.54 -32.89
N GLU A 308 1.16 19.41 -33.12
CA GLU A 308 1.08 18.78 -34.46
C GLU A 308 0.51 19.73 -35.52
N SER A 309 -0.51 20.52 -35.19
CA SER A 309 -1.08 21.50 -36.12
C SER A 309 -0.07 22.61 -36.46
N ALA A 310 0.65 23.14 -35.48
CA ALA A 310 1.69 24.14 -35.68
C ALA A 310 2.83 23.58 -36.55
N ILE A 311 3.25 22.34 -36.31
CA ILE A 311 4.28 21.64 -37.09
C ILE A 311 3.83 21.47 -38.55
N LYS A 312 2.58 21.02 -38.78
CA LYS A 312 2.02 20.86 -40.13
C LYS A 312 1.91 22.18 -40.90
N LYS A 313 1.78 23.31 -40.20
CA LYS A 313 1.75 24.65 -40.79
C LYS A 313 3.14 25.25 -41.03
N GLY A 314 4.22 24.55 -40.64
CA GLY A 314 5.60 25.04 -40.74
C GLY A 314 6.03 25.95 -39.58
N ASN A 315 5.21 26.12 -38.55
CA ASN A 315 5.54 26.90 -37.35
C ASN A 315 6.35 26.04 -36.36
N TYR A 316 7.57 25.66 -36.73
CA TYR A 316 8.35 24.68 -35.97
C TYR A 316 8.74 25.14 -34.56
N GLN A 317 9.01 26.44 -34.37
CA GLN A 317 9.31 26.98 -33.03
C GLN A 317 8.11 26.91 -32.08
N GLU A 318 6.93 27.29 -32.57
CA GLU A 318 5.67 27.19 -31.80
C GLU A 318 5.33 25.72 -31.51
N GLY A 319 5.45 24.85 -32.53
CA GLY A 319 5.27 23.41 -32.41
C GLY A 319 6.20 22.78 -31.37
N ALA A 320 7.47 23.21 -31.33
CA ALA A 320 8.45 22.77 -30.33
C ALA A 320 8.03 23.14 -28.90
N GLN A 321 7.60 24.38 -28.68
CA GLN A 321 7.16 24.86 -27.37
C GLN A 321 5.89 24.14 -26.90
N LEU A 322 4.91 23.99 -27.78
CA LEU A 322 3.68 23.24 -27.50
C LEU A 322 3.99 21.77 -27.20
N ALA A 323 4.89 21.12 -27.95
CA ALA A 323 5.30 19.75 -27.68
C ALA A 323 5.91 19.60 -26.27
N LYS A 324 6.79 20.53 -25.87
CA LYS A 324 7.37 20.56 -24.52
C LYS A 324 6.31 20.69 -23.43
N GLN A 325 5.35 21.60 -23.62
CA GLN A 325 4.22 21.78 -22.69
C GLN A 325 3.35 20.52 -22.61
N GLY A 326 3.09 19.88 -23.75
CA GLY A 326 2.35 18.62 -23.82
C GLY A 326 3.03 17.49 -23.04
N PHE A 327 4.34 17.30 -23.20
CA PHE A 327 5.08 16.30 -22.42
C PHE A 327 5.08 16.56 -20.92
N GLN A 328 5.24 17.82 -20.51
CA GLN A 328 5.15 18.21 -19.10
C GLN A 328 3.75 17.92 -18.55
N ALA A 329 2.70 18.19 -19.33
CA ALA A 329 1.33 17.88 -18.94
C ALA A 329 1.10 16.36 -18.81
N VAL A 330 1.70 15.53 -19.69
CA VAL A 330 1.63 14.06 -19.52
C VAL A 330 2.32 13.63 -18.22
N GLN A 331 3.55 14.09 -17.97
CA GLN A 331 4.26 13.73 -16.73
C GLN A 331 3.49 14.16 -15.49
N GLN A 332 2.87 15.34 -15.51
CA GLN A 332 2.04 15.82 -14.41
C GLN A 332 0.81 14.92 -14.18
N ALA A 333 0.13 14.49 -15.25
CA ALA A 333 -1.00 13.57 -15.16
C ALA A 333 -0.57 12.21 -14.60
N GLN A 334 0.55 11.67 -15.07
CA GLN A 334 1.14 10.42 -14.55
C GLN A 334 1.49 10.54 -13.06
N PHE A 335 2.12 11.64 -12.65
CA PHE A 335 2.44 11.93 -11.25
C PHE A 335 1.20 12.00 -10.38
N GLN A 336 0.16 12.76 -10.79
CA GLN A 336 -1.10 12.83 -10.06
C GLN A 336 -1.76 11.47 -9.88
N ARG A 337 -1.70 10.60 -10.90
CA ARG A 337 -2.20 9.24 -10.80
C ARG A 337 -1.45 8.42 -9.75
N VAL A 338 -0.12 8.51 -9.73
CA VAL A 338 0.71 7.81 -8.73
C VAL A 338 0.37 8.31 -7.32
N VAL A 339 0.23 9.62 -7.13
CA VAL A 339 -0.16 10.22 -5.84
C VAL A 339 -1.52 9.72 -5.39
N ALA A 340 -2.51 9.63 -6.29
CA ALA A 340 -3.83 9.10 -5.97
C ALA A 340 -3.77 7.64 -5.50
N VAL A 341 -3.00 6.79 -6.20
CA VAL A 341 -2.79 5.38 -5.81
C VAL A 341 -2.13 5.30 -4.43
N LEU A 342 -1.06 6.06 -4.19
CA LEU A 342 -0.40 6.10 -2.88
C LEU A 342 -1.31 6.65 -1.77
N GLY A 343 -2.21 7.58 -2.08
CA GLY A 343 -3.23 8.08 -1.17
C GLY A 343 -4.16 6.97 -0.70
N THR A 344 -4.68 6.17 -1.64
CA THR A 344 -5.52 5.00 -1.31
C THR A 344 -4.75 3.94 -0.53
N SER A 345 -3.48 3.68 -0.87
CA SER A 345 -2.63 2.76 -0.11
C SER A 345 -2.43 3.25 1.33
N ARG A 346 -2.20 4.54 1.52
CA ARG A 346 -2.00 5.12 2.86
C ARG A 346 -3.20 4.90 3.80
N GLU A 347 -4.42 4.96 3.29
CA GLU A 347 -5.63 4.66 4.08
C GLU A 347 -5.66 3.19 4.53
N LYS A 348 -5.35 2.25 3.63
CA LYS A 348 -5.23 0.82 3.96
C LYS A 348 -4.15 0.55 5.00
N PHE A 349 -2.99 1.17 4.84
CA PHE A 349 -1.89 1.06 5.78
C PHE A 349 -2.23 1.64 7.15
N ALA A 350 -2.96 2.76 7.21
CA ALA A 350 -3.44 3.32 8.47
C ALA A 350 -4.40 2.36 9.19
N ALA A 351 -5.32 1.72 8.46
CA ALA A 351 -6.20 0.70 9.02
C ALA A 351 -5.40 -0.49 9.58
N ALA A 352 -4.42 -1.00 8.84
CA ALA A 352 -3.57 -2.12 9.29
C ALA A 352 -2.64 -1.73 10.45
N ALA A 353 -2.14 -0.49 10.48
CA ALA A 353 -1.33 0.04 11.56
C ALA A 353 -2.14 0.25 12.85
N ASN A 354 -3.40 0.68 12.75
CA ASN A 354 -4.32 0.75 13.90
C ASN A 354 -4.60 -0.62 14.50
N MET A 355 -4.57 -1.68 13.68
CA MET A 355 -4.62 -3.08 14.15
C MET A 355 -3.28 -3.57 14.72
N GLY A 356 -2.23 -2.76 14.62
CA GLY A 356 -0.91 -3.05 15.17
C GLY A 356 -0.14 -4.14 14.43
N VAL A 357 -0.49 -4.44 13.19
CA VAL A 357 0.12 -5.54 12.45
C VAL A 357 1.52 -5.16 11.95
N ASP A 358 2.43 -6.13 11.81
CA ASP A 358 3.73 -5.89 11.19
C ASP A 358 3.56 -5.54 9.70
N LEU A 359 4.04 -4.36 9.33
CA LEU A 359 3.94 -3.80 7.98
C LEU A 359 5.32 -3.60 7.34
N LYS A 360 6.40 -4.19 7.90
CA LYS A 360 7.76 -3.95 7.42
C LYS A 360 7.93 -4.24 5.91
N GLY A 361 7.49 -5.41 5.45
CA GLY A 361 7.53 -5.78 4.02
C GLY A 361 6.71 -4.83 3.13
N PRO A 362 5.42 -4.61 3.41
CA PRO A 362 4.61 -3.64 2.67
C PRO A 362 5.20 -2.20 2.67
N PHE A 363 5.87 -1.76 3.74
CA PHE A 363 6.56 -0.48 3.79
C PHE A 363 7.81 -0.41 2.91
N GLU A 364 8.56 -1.51 2.76
CA GLU A 364 9.69 -1.59 1.82
C GLU A 364 9.24 -1.40 0.37
N ASP A 365 8.11 -2.02 -0.02
CA ASP A 365 7.51 -1.81 -1.34
C ASP A 365 7.06 -0.34 -1.54
N LEU A 366 6.43 0.28 -0.54
CA LEU A 366 6.06 1.71 -0.60
C LEU A 366 7.28 2.63 -0.69
N ASN A 367 8.37 2.32 0.01
CA ASN A 367 9.60 3.09 -0.10
C ASN A 367 10.21 2.96 -1.51
N THR A 368 10.20 1.76 -2.08
CA THR A 368 10.64 1.53 -3.45
C THR A 368 9.75 2.29 -4.46
N ALA A 369 8.43 2.34 -4.22
CA ALA A 369 7.52 3.16 -5.02
C ALA A 369 7.89 4.65 -4.97
N ARG A 370 8.26 5.18 -3.79
CA ARG A 370 8.71 6.57 -3.62
C ARG A 370 10.03 6.85 -4.34
N GLU A 371 10.96 5.90 -4.35
CA GLU A 371 12.21 6.03 -5.12
C GLU A 371 11.96 6.00 -6.63
N ALA A 372 11.04 5.15 -7.10
CA ALA A 372 10.62 5.13 -8.49
C ALA A 372 10.02 6.47 -8.95
N ILE A 373 9.25 7.16 -8.09
CA ILE A 373 8.76 8.53 -8.35
C ILE A 373 9.92 9.50 -8.54
N ARG A 374 10.95 9.46 -7.66
CA ARG A 374 12.11 10.35 -7.77
C ARG A 374 12.89 10.17 -9.07
N ARG A 375 12.87 8.95 -9.64
CA ARG A 375 13.49 8.61 -10.92
C ARG A 375 12.59 8.89 -12.14
N GLY A 376 11.34 9.32 -11.94
CA GLY A 376 10.35 9.50 -13.02
C GLY A 376 9.75 8.20 -13.55
N ALA A 377 10.01 7.06 -12.92
CA ALA A 377 9.50 5.74 -13.31
C ALA A 377 8.09 5.50 -12.74
N PHE A 378 7.10 6.21 -13.25
CA PHE A 378 5.74 6.23 -12.66
C PHE A 378 5.00 4.89 -12.75
N GLN A 379 5.21 4.09 -13.80
CA GLN A 379 4.64 2.74 -13.90
C GLN A 379 5.19 1.80 -12.83
N GLU A 380 6.52 1.81 -12.61
CA GLU A 380 7.16 1.04 -11.54
C GLU A 380 6.61 1.45 -10.17
N ALA A 381 6.45 2.76 -9.94
CA ALA A 381 5.89 3.28 -8.70
C ALA A 381 4.49 2.72 -8.40
N ILE A 382 3.59 2.70 -9.41
CA ILE A 382 2.26 2.11 -9.26
C ILE A 382 2.34 0.61 -9.02
N ALA A 383 3.22 -0.12 -9.71
CA ALA A 383 3.37 -1.56 -9.53
C ALA A 383 3.83 -1.92 -8.10
N HIS A 384 4.77 -1.17 -7.54
CA HIS A 384 5.20 -1.33 -6.15
C HIS A 384 4.10 -0.96 -5.16
N ALA A 385 3.38 0.15 -5.37
CA ALA A 385 2.27 0.54 -4.51
C ALA A 385 1.16 -0.52 -4.48
N LYS A 386 0.81 -1.09 -5.65
CA LYS A 386 -0.17 -2.19 -5.74
C LYS A 386 0.31 -3.47 -5.05
N ARG A 387 1.59 -3.83 -5.16
CA ARG A 387 2.16 -4.98 -4.44
C ARG A 387 2.07 -4.79 -2.93
N ALA A 388 2.39 -3.59 -2.46
CA ALA A 388 2.25 -3.21 -1.06
C ALA A 388 0.80 -3.38 -0.59
N ASP A 389 -0.17 -2.90 -1.36
CA ASP A 389 -1.60 -3.06 -1.03
C ASP A 389 -2.05 -4.52 -0.98
N VAL A 390 -1.65 -5.34 -1.95
CA VAL A 390 -1.97 -6.78 -1.97
C VAL A 390 -1.37 -7.48 -0.75
N ALA A 391 -0.15 -7.12 -0.35
CA ALA A 391 0.50 -7.67 0.83
C ALA A 391 -0.24 -7.27 2.12
N VAL A 392 -0.68 -6.01 2.24
CA VAL A 392 -1.51 -5.55 3.37
C VAL A 392 -2.85 -6.28 3.41
N ASP A 393 -3.54 -6.40 2.28
CA ASP A 393 -4.84 -7.10 2.20
C ASP A 393 -4.69 -8.57 2.62
N ALA A 394 -3.65 -9.26 2.16
CA ALA A 394 -3.36 -10.64 2.55
C ALA A 394 -3.08 -10.80 4.06
N ILE A 395 -2.39 -9.83 4.66
CA ILE A 395 -2.15 -9.78 6.09
C ILE A 395 -3.47 -9.59 6.85
N LEU A 396 -4.27 -8.58 6.47
CA LEU A 396 -5.57 -8.30 7.10
C LEU A 396 -6.52 -9.49 7.01
N ASP A 397 -6.58 -10.17 5.87
CA ASP A 397 -7.43 -11.34 5.68
C ASP A 397 -7.00 -12.53 6.54
N ARG A 398 -5.69 -12.73 6.78
CA ARG A 398 -5.22 -13.73 7.76
C ARG A 398 -5.72 -13.43 9.16
N TYR A 399 -5.61 -12.18 9.61
CA TYR A 399 -6.09 -11.78 10.93
C TYR A 399 -7.61 -11.95 11.08
N ARG A 400 -8.39 -11.59 10.05
CA ARG A 400 -9.85 -11.82 10.03
C ARG A 400 -10.19 -13.30 10.14
N LYS A 401 -9.51 -14.17 9.40
CA LYS A 401 -9.71 -15.64 9.48
C LYS A 401 -9.41 -16.18 10.87
N VAL A 402 -8.33 -15.73 11.48
CA VAL A 402 -7.96 -16.11 12.85
C VAL A 402 -9.02 -15.65 13.85
N GLU A 403 -9.55 -14.43 13.71
CA GLU A 403 -10.61 -13.92 14.57
C GLU A 403 -11.91 -14.74 14.46
N THR A 404 -12.29 -15.13 13.24
CA THR A 404 -13.43 -16.02 13.00
C THR A 404 -13.22 -17.39 13.66
N ARG A 405 -12.04 -18.01 13.48
CA ARG A 405 -11.72 -19.29 14.12
C ARG A 405 -11.71 -19.22 15.66
N LEU A 406 -11.28 -18.09 16.24
CA LEU A 406 -11.35 -17.87 17.69
C LEU A 406 -12.81 -17.77 18.19
N LYS A 407 -13.69 -17.09 17.43
CA LYS A 407 -15.13 -17.03 17.74
C LYS A 407 -15.79 -18.41 17.64
N GLU A 408 -15.46 -19.17 16.60
CA GLU A 408 -15.92 -20.55 16.43
C GLU A 408 -15.44 -21.45 17.58
N LEU A 409 -14.17 -21.33 17.98
CA LEU A 409 -13.62 -22.07 19.11
C LEU A 409 -14.39 -21.73 20.40
N HIS A 410 -14.66 -20.45 20.66
CA HIS A 410 -15.41 -20.02 21.84
C HIS A 410 -16.85 -20.57 21.85
N ARG A 411 -17.52 -20.57 20.70
CA ARG A 411 -18.84 -21.17 20.54
C ARG A 411 -18.79 -22.69 20.79
N SER A 412 -17.77 -23.37 20.26
CA SER A 412 -17.58 -24.81 20.45
C SER A 412 -17.44 -25.17 21.94
N PHE A 413 -16.66 -24.40 22.72
CA PHE A 413 -16.57 -24.58 24.18
C PHE A 413 -17.95 -24.50 24.86
N ALA A 414 -18.78 -23.52 24.51
CA ALA A 414 -20.12 -23.39 25.09
C ALA A 414 -21.02 -24.58 24.75
N GLU A 415 -20.95 -25.07 23.51
CA GLU A 415 -21.75 -26.21 23.03
C GLU A 415 -21.33 -27.53 23.71
N VAL A 416 -20.04 -27.81 23.83
CA VAL A 416 -19.56 -29.07 24.47
C VAL A 416 -19.72 -29.06 25.98
N GLU A 417 -19.59 -27.91 26.64
CA GLU A 417 -19.84 -27.77 28.08
C GLU A 417 -21.32 -28.02 28.42
N ALA A 418 -22.26 -27.73 27.51
CA ALA A 418 -23.67 -28.03 27.69
C ALA A 418 -23.95 -29.55 27.81
N PHE A 419 -23.11 -30.40 27.21
CA PHE A 419 -23.17 -31.85 27.33
C PHE A 419 -22.36 -32.41 28.53
N GLY A 420 -21.81 -31.53 29.38
CA GLY A 420 -21.02 -31.93 30.55
C GLY A 420 -19.62 -32.44 30.22
N VAL A 421 -19.08 -32.11 29.04
CA VAL A 421 -17.71 -32.47 28.65
C VAL A 421 -16.70 -31.65 29.46
N GLN A 422 -15.63 -32.27 29.95
CA GLN A 422 -14.56 -31.57 30.69
C GLN A 422 -13.59 -30.87 29.73
N THR A 423 -13.58 -29.54 29.76
CA THR A 423 -12.82 -28.71 28.79
C THR A 423 -11.48 -28.17 29.32
N VAL A 424 -11.04 -28.59 30.51
CA VAL A 424 -9.88 -28.00 31.21
C VAL A 424 -8.59 -28.05 30.38
N ARG A 425 -8.31 -29.17 29.71
CA ARG A 425 -7.11 -29.32 28.87
C ARG A 425 -7.19 -28.46 27.61
N ALA A 426 -8.35 -28.45 26.94
CA ALA A 426 -8.58 -27.62 25.76
C ALA A 426 -8.53 -26.12 26.08
N ARG A 427 -8.97 -25.68 27.28
CA ARG A 427 -8.89 -24.28 27.72
C ARG A 427 -7.46 -23.77 27.76
N LYS A 428 -6.48 -24.59 28.16
CA LYS A 428 -5.06 -24.20 28.13
C LYS A 428 -4.60 -23.82 26.73
N PHE A 429 -5.02 -24.57 25.71
CA PHE A 429 -4.73 -24.24 24.32
C PHE A 429 -5.50 -23.00 23.84
N SER A 430 -6.73 -22.78 24.31
CA SER A 430 -7.48 -21.55 24.04
C SER A 430 -6.82 -20.31 24.66
N GLU A 431 -6.28 -20.42 25.87
CA GLU A 431 -5.50 -19.36 26.52
C GLU A 431 -4.21 -19.08 25.76
N ALA A 432 -3.48 -20.13 25.35
CA ALA A 432 -2.32 -19.98 24.47
C ALA A 432 -2.68 -19.30 23.14
N ALA A 433 -3.83 -19.63 22.55
CA ALA A 433 -4.33 -18.98 21.34
C ALA A 433 -4.64 -17.49 21.57
N ARG A 434 -5.22 -17.13 22.72
CA ARG A 434 -5.47 -15.72 23.10
C ARG A 434 -4.17 -14.97 23.33
N GLN A 435 -3.19 -15.59 23.99
CA GLN A 435 -1.88 -14.99 24.23
C GLN A 435 -1.13 -14.79 22.90
N ALA A 436 -1.08 -15.80 22.03
CA ALA A 436 -0.48 -15.67 20.70
C ALA A 436 -1.16 -14.59 19.84
N TYR A 437 -2.47 -14.38 20.03
CA TYR A 437 -3.22 -13.31 19.36
C TYR A 437 -2.81 -11.93 19.89
N GLN A 438 -2.59 -11.80 21.21
CA GLN A 438 -2.04 -10.58 21.82
C GLN A 438 -0.58 -10.30 21.38
N GLU A 439 0.22 -11.36 21.25
CA GLU A 439 1.60 -11.33 20.75
C GLU A 439 1.68 -11.15 19.22
N ARG A 440 0.52 -11.08 18.53
CA ARG A 440 0.40 -10.79 17.09
C ARG A 440 1.05 -11.84 16.20
N ASN A 441 0.97 -13.11 16.61
CA ASN A 441 1.50 -14.24 15.87
C ASN A 441 0.37 -15.14 15.35
N PRO A 442 -0.23 -14.84 14.18
CA PRO A 442 -1.38 -15.59 13.67
C PRO A 442 -1.08 -17.07 13.41
N ALA A 443 0.17 -17.43 13.10
CA ALA A 443 0.55 -18.83 12.89
C ALA A 443 0.46 -19.65 14.18
N GLU A 444 0.96 -19.09 15.29
CA GLU A 444 0.82 -19.73 16.62
C GLU A 444 -0.64 -19.74 17.09
N VAL A 445 -1.44 -18.71 16.77
CA VAL A 445 -2.89 -18.73 17.06
C VAL A 445 -3.57 -19.88 16.33
N GLU A 446 -3.33 -20.06 15.03
CA GLU A 446 -3.94 -21.15 14.26
C GLU A 446 -3.57 -22.52 14.81
N LYS A 447 -2.31 -22.71 15.20
CA LYS A 447 -1.82 -23.95 15.80
C LYS A 447 -2.45 -24.22 17.17
N ALA A 448 -2.55 -23.20 18.02
CA ALA A 448 -3.17 -23.31 19.33
C ALA A 448 -4.68 -23.55 19.23
N VAL A 449 -5.38 -22.88 18.31
CA VAL A 449 -6.80 -23.12 18.02
C VAL A 449 -7.03 -24.54 17.51
N GLN A 450 -6.20 -25.01 16.58
CA GLN A 450 -6.30 -26.40 16.09
C GLN A 450 -6.11 -27.40 17.24
N SER A 451 -5.08 -27.19 18.07
CA SER A 451 -4.81 -28.05 19.23
C SER A 451 -5.97 -28.04 20.24
N ALA A 452 -6.64 -26.89 20.42
CA ALA A 452 -7.82 -26.78 21.26
C ALA A 452 -9.00 -27.59 20.69
N PHE A 453 -9.26 -27.51 19.37
CA PHE A 453 -10.31 -28.30 18.72
C PHE A 453 -10.02 -29.81 18.77
N ASP A 454 -8.78 -30.23 18.56
CA ASP A 454 -8.40 -31.63 18.63
C ASP A 454 -8.58 -32.19 20.05
N GLU A 455 -8.23 -31.41 21.07
CA GLU A 455 -8.44 -31.79 22.48
C GLU A 455 -9.92 -31.77 22.87
N LEU A 456 -10.72 -30.82 22.34
CA LEU A 456 -12.18 -30.82 22.52
C LEU A 456 -12.81 -32.09 21.95
N ARG A 457 -12.43 -32.51 20.74
CA ARG A 457 -12.93 -33.75 20.13
C ARG A 457 -12.57 -34.98 20.96
N ARG A 458 -11.37 -35.02 21.54
CA ARG A 458 -10.97 -36.11 22.44
C ARG A 458 -11.83 -36.15 23.69
N ALA A 459 -12.06 -35.01 24.33
CA ALA A 459 -12.90 -34.92 25.51
C ALA A 459 -14.38 -35.28 25.21
N GLU A 460 -14.91 -34.85 24.06
CA GLU A 460 -16.24 -35.25 23.58
C GLU A 460 -16.33 -36.78 23.42
N ARG A 461 -15.32 -37.40 22.80
CA ARG A 461 -15.26 -38.85 22.63
C ARG A 461 -15.22 -39.60 23.97
N GLU A 462 -14.39 -39.17 24.92
CA GLU A 462 -14.33 -39.77 26.26
C GLU A 462 -15.70 -39.72 26.94
N ARG A 463 -16.37 -38.56 26.89
CA ARG A 463 -17.71 -38.38 27.46
C ARG A 463 -18.77 -39.25 26.80
N VAL A 464 -18.71 -39.41 25.47
CA VAL A 464 -19.61 -40.31 24.72
C VAL A 464 -19.45 -41.75 25.18
N LEU A 465 -18.21 -42.23 25.33
CA LEU A 465 -17.94 -43.59 25.77
C LEU A 465 -18.50 -43.83 27.18
N GLU A 466 -18.28 -42.90 28.11
CA GLU A 466 -18.88 -42.98 29.46
C GLU A 466 -20.43 -43.00 29.42
N ALA A 467 -21.03 -42.20 28.54
CA ALA A 467 -22.48 -42.15 28.39
C ALA A 467 -23.05 -43.44 27.79
N ILE A 468 -22.34 -44.05 26.84
CA ILE A 468 -22.67 -45.37 26.25
C ILE A 468 -22.54 -46.47 27.31
N GLU A 469 -21.45 -46.53 28.06
CA GLU A 469 -21.26 -47.52 29.13
C GLU A 469 -22.38 -47.44 30.18
N ARG A 470 -22.75 -46.22 30.59
CA ARG A 470 -23.89 -46.02 31.50
C ARG A 470 -25.22 -46.44 30.87
N ALA A 471 -25.43 -46.15 29.59
CA ALA A 471 -26.62 -46.59 28.86
C ALA A 471 -26.70 -48.12 28.79
N GLU A 472 -25.60 -48.80 28.45
CA GLU A 472 -25.49 -50.27 28.43
C GLU A 472 -25.80 -50.89 29.80
N PHE A 473 -25.28 -50.29 30.87
CA PHE A 473 -25.58 -50.73 32.23
C PHE A 473 -27.09 -50.66 32.55
N ILE A 474 -27.74 -49.53 32.23
CA ILE A 474 -29.17 -49.33 32.45
C ILE A 474 -30.01 -50.33 31.62
N LEU A 475 -29.62 -50.58 30.36
CA LEU A 475 -30.31 -51.55 29.51
C LEU A 475 -30.16 -52.97 30.06
N THR A 476 -28.96 -53.36 30.47
CA THR A 476 -28.69 -54.67 31.08
C THR A 476 -29.55 -54.88 32.32
N LEU A 477 -29.66 -53.85 33.17
CA LEU A 477 -30.51 -53.89 34.35
C LEU A 477 -31.99 -54.08 33.99
N GLY A 478 -32.49 -53.41 32.96
CA GLY A 478 -33.88 -53.57 32.55
C GLY A 478 -34.18 -54.90 31.87
N GLU A 479 -33.25 -55.45 31.08
CA GLU A 479 -33.37 -56.79 30.49
C GLU A 479 -33.45 -57.86 31.59
N GLN A 480 -32.59 -57.79 32.61
CA GLN A 480 -32.60 -58.71 33.74
C GLN A 480 -33.92 -58.70 34.52
N ASN A 481 -34.62 -57.55 34.54
CA ASN A 481 -35.89 -57.38 35.23
C ASN A 481 -37.12 -57.57 34.31
N GLY A 482 -36.91 -58.02 33.06
CA GLY A 482 -37.98 -58.36 32.11
C GLY A 482 -38.70 -57.16 31.50
N VAL A 483 -38.06 -55.99 31.43
CA VAL A 483 -38.61 -54.79 30.78
C VAL A 483 -38.38 -54.86 29.27
N ASP A 484 -39.40 -54.49 28.48
CA ASP A 484 -39.21 -54.28 27.04
C ASP A 484 -38.38 -53.01 26.78
N LEU A 485 -37.16 -53.21 26.31
CA LEU A 485 -36.19 -52.17 25.99
C LEU A 485 -35.83 -52.11 24.50
N SER A 486 -36.66 -52.68 23.63
CA SER A 486 -36.39 -52.75 22.18
C SER A 486 -36.12 -51.39 21.53
N GLU A 487 -36.82 -50.33 21.93
CA GLU A 487 -36.60 -48.96 21.44
C GLU A 487 -35.32 -48.31 22.02
N PRO A 488 -35.09 -48.28 23.36
CA PRO A 488 -33.81 -47.88 23.93
C PRO A 488 -32.59 -48.61 23.35
N SER A 489 -32.67 -49.92 23.06
CA SER A 489 -31.56 -50.67 22.48
C SER A 489 -31.26 -50.28 21.02
N LYS A 490 -32.26 -49.84 20.24
CA LYS A 490 -32.04 -49.25 18.90
C LYS A 490 -31.31 -47.92 18.99
N LEU A 491 -31.70 -47.06 19.93
CA LEU A 491 -31.03 -45.77 20.16
C LEU A 491 -29.56 -45.97 20.57
N LEU A 492 -29.23 -47.05 21.29
CA LEU A 492 -27.85 -47.38 21.62
C LEU A 492 -27.04 -47.71 20.37
N GLN A 493 -27.61 -48.52 19.47
CA GLN A 493 -26.97 -48.88 18.21
C GLN A 493 -26.73 -47.64 17.34
N GLU A 494 -27.72 -46.74 17.24
CA GLU A 494 -27.59 -45.46 16.55
C GLU A 494 -26.50 -44.58 17.17
N ALA A 495 -26.43 -44.50 18.51
CA ALA A 495 -25.38 -43.76 19.21
C ALA A 495 -23.98 -44.34 18.96
N ILE A 496 -23.83 -45.67 18.92
CA ILE A 496 -22.57 -46.34 18.57
C ILE A 496 -22.17 -46.04 17.12
N VAL A 497 -23.13 -46.01 16.19
CA VAL A 497 -22.89 -45.66 14.78
C VAL A 497 -22.46 -44.19 14.64
N ALA A 498 -23.13 -43.28 15.34
CA ALA A 498 -22.78 -41.85 15.38
C ALA A 498 -21.35 -41.66 15.95
N THR A 499 -21.01 -42.40 17.01
CA THR A 499 -19.66 -42.39 17.61
C THR A 499 -18.58 -42.88 16.63
N LYS A 500 -18.86 -43.95 15.87
CA LYS A 500 -17.96 -44.47 14.83
C LYS A 500 -17.78 -43.52 13.65
N SER A 501 -18.74 -42.62 13.44
CA SER A 501 -18.72 -41.60 12.39
C SER A 501 -18.15 -40.26 12.87
N ASP A 502 -17.55 -40.23 14.07
CA ASP A 502 -17.04 -39.03 14.76
C ASP A 502 -18.09 -37.93 15.01
N ASP A 503 -19.38 -38.28 14.98
CA ASP A 503 -20.49 -37.39 15.36
C ASP A 503 -20.82 -37.57 16.86
N TYR A 504 -19.87 -37.12 17.68
CA TYR A 504 -19.92 -37.31 19.13
C TYR A 504 -21.11 -36.58 19.78
N ARG A 505 -21.51 -35.43 19.24
CA ARG A 505 -22.63 -34.64 19.80
C ARG A 505 -23.96 -35.32 19.56
N HIS A 506 -24.19 -35.81 18.34
CA HIS A 506 -25.38 -36.60 18.05
C HIS A 506 -25.43 -37.88 18.91
N ALA A 507 -24.29 -38.53 19.15
CA ALA A 507 -24.20 -39.67 20.05
C ALA A 507 -24.57 -39.31 21.52
N LEU A 508 -24.16 -38.14 22.03
CA LEU A 508 -24.54 -37.67 23.38
C LEU A 508 -26.04 -37.37 23.49
N ASP A 509 -26.64 -36.79 22.46
CA ASP A 509 -28.10 -36.59 22.41
C ASP A 509 -28.85 -37.93 22.43
N LEU A 510 -28.44 -38.88 21.58
CA LEU A 510 -29.06 -40.20 21.49
C LEU A 510 -28.95 -40.97 22.82
N THR A 511 -27.78 -40.95 23.47
CA THR A 511 -27.59 -41.59 24.78
C THR A 511 -28.42 -40.93 25.88
N THR A 512 -28.59 -39.60 25.85
CA THR A 512 -29.45 -38.87 26.79
C THR A 512 -30.92 -39.26 26.62
N ILE A 513 -31.40 -39.32 25.37
CA ILE A 513 -32.78 -39.74 25.06
C ILE A 513 -33.01 -41.19 25.48
N LEU A 514 -32.05 -42.07 25.19
CA LEU A 514 -32.06 -43.47 25.59
C LEU A 514 -32.20 -43.61 27.09
N GLN A 515 -31.32 -42.97 27.87
CA GLN A 515 -31.31 -43.08 29.33
C GLN A 515 -32.66 -42.63 29.90
N GLY A 516 -33.17 -41.48 29.44
CA GLY A 516 -34.48 -40.99 29.87
C GLY A 516 -35.63 -41.95 29.56
N LYS A 517 -35.60 -42.66 28.41
CA LYS A 517 -36.62 -43.67 28.07
C LYS A 517 -36.46 -44.94 28.91
N ALA A 518 -35.25 -45.46 29.04
CA ALA A 518 -34.98 -46.69 29.78
C ALA A 518 -35.29 -46.53 31.28
N GLU A 519 -34.83 -45.43 31.90
CA GLU A 519 -35.09 -45.13 33.31
C GLU A 519 -36.58 -44.96 33.60
N ARG A 520 -37.35 -44.33 32.70
CA ARG A 520 -38.82 -44.24 32.85
C ARG A 520 -39.49 -45.61 32.88
N ARG A 521 -39.08 -46.52 31.98
CA ARG A 521 -39.62 -47.89 31.94
C ARG A 521 -39.26 -48.69 33.19
N LEU A 522 -38.02 -48.56 33.67
CA LEU A 522 -37.57 -49.17 34.91
C LEU A 522 -38.36 -48.63 36.11
N ALA A 523 -38.59 -47.32 36.16
CA ALA A 523 -39.35 -46.68 37.21
C ALA A 523 -40.81 -47.17 37.25
N GLU A 524 -41.46 -47.30 36.08
CA GLU A 524 -42.81 -47.84 35.96
C GLU A 524 -42.90 -49.28 36.49
N LEU A 525 -41.93 -50.14 36.16
CA LEU A 525 -41.92 -51.52 36.63
C LEU A 525 -41.68 -51.59 38.15
N ALA A 526 -40.65 -50.91 38.65
CA ALA A 526 -40.32 -50.90 40.06
C ALA A 526 -41.48 -50.37 40.91
N ALA A 527 -42.13 -49.28 40.49
CA ALA A 527 -43.32 -48.75 41.18
C ALA A 527 -44.47 -49.76 41.22
N ARG A 528 -44.72 -50.51 40.14
CA ARG A 528 -45.72 -51.59 40.12
C ARG A 528 -45.37 -52.69 41.12
N GLN A 529 -44.13 -53.17 41.14
CA GLN A 529 -43.72 -54.25 42.03
C GLN A 529 -43.73 -53.82 43.52
N ILE A 530 -43.30 -52.59 43.83
CA ILE A 530 -43.41 -51.99 45.17
C ILE A 530 -44.88 -51.92 45.60
N SER A 531 -45.79 -51.53 44.68
CA SER A 531 -47.23 -51.51 44.94
C SER A 531 -47.76 -52.91 45.30
N THR A 532 -47.32 -53.96 44.60
CA THR A 532 -47.70 -55.35 44.91
C THR A 532 -47.22 -55.80 46.29
N LEU A 533 -46.01 -55.39 46.69
CA LEU A 533 -45.52 -55.65 48.05
C LEU A 533 -46.35 -54.91 49.10
N ARG A 534 -46.76 -53.67 48.82
CA ARG A 534 -47.64 -52.90 49.72
C ARG A 534 -48.99 -53.58 49.92
N THR A 535 -49.59 -54.13 48.86
CA THR A 535 -50.85 -54.88 48.98
C THR A 535 -50.71 -56.17 49.78
N SER A 536 -49.49 -56.70 49.94
CA SER A 536 -49.23 -57.91 50.71
C SER A 536 -49.05 -57.65 52.21
N LEU A 537 -48.81 -56.40 52.64
CA LEU A 537 -48.59 -56.01 54.04
C LEU A 537 -49.70 -56.46 55.02
N PRO A 538 -51.01 -56.32 54.71
CA PRO A 538 -52.08 -56.69 55.63
C PRO A 538 -52.11 -58.20 55.95
N HIS A 539 -51.57 -59.04 55.08
CA HIS A 539 -51.66 -60.49 55.18
C HIS A 539 -50.55 -61.14 56.02
N LEU A 540 -49.59 -60.36 56.54
CA LEU A 540 -48.38 -60.84 57.21
C LEU A 540 -48.40 -60.72 58.75
N GLY A 541 -49.36 -60.00 59.33
CA GLY A 541 -49.49 -59.85 60.79
C GLY A 541 -48.29 -59.15 61.44
N ASP A 542 -47.74 -59.75 62.51
CA ASP A 542 -46.72 -59.15 63.38
C ASP A 542 -45.36 -58.86 62.70
N GLU A 543 -45.03 -59.53 61.59
CA GLU A 543 -43.78 -59.33 60.83
C GLU A 543 -43.92 -58.29 59.70
N SER A 544 -45.06 -57.57 59.65
CA SER A 544 -45.29 -56.45 58.72
C SER A 544 -44.20 -55.37 58.77
N GLY A 545 -43.48 -55.24 59.89
CA GLY A 545 -42.37 -54.31 60.07
C GLY A 545 -41.18 -54.55 59.12
N SER A 546 -40.77 -55.81 58.91
CA SER A 546 -39.64 -56.16 58.04
C SER A 546 -39.93 -55.89 56.57
N LEU A 547 -41.14 -56.23 56.10
CA LEU A 547 -41.57 -55.90 54.74
C LEU A 547 -41.72 -54.38 54.56
N LYS A 548 -42.25 -53.66 55.55
CA LYS A 548 -42.37 -52.20 55.51
C LYS A 548 -41.00 -51.52 55.40
N ALA A 549 -39.99 -52.04 56.09
CA ALA A 549 -38.61 -51.54 55.97
C ALA A 549 -38.04 -51.75 54.55
N LEU A 550 -38.31 -52.91 53.92
CA LEU A 550 -37.89 -53.19 52.54
C LEU A 550 -38.62 -52.32 51.51
N VAL A 551 -39.93 -52.10 51.68
CA VAL A 551 -40.71 -51.16 50.85
C VAL A 551 -40.17 -49.74 50.96
N ASN A 552 -39.91 -49.25 52.18
CA ASN A 552 -39.33 -47.92 52.39
C ASN A 552 -37.93 -47.79 51.78
N ARG A 553 -37.11 -48.85 51.85
CA ARG A 553 -35.80 -48.90 51.20
C ARG A 553 -35.95 -48.84 49.68
N ALA A 554 -36.88 -49.59 49.11
CA ALA A 554 -37.17 -49.56 47.68
C ALA A 554 -37.66 -48.16 47.23
N ASP A 555 -38.53 -47.52 48.01
CA ASP A 555 -38.98 -46.14 47.75
C ASP A 555 -37.84 -45.13 47.83
N ALA A 556 -36.93 -45.27 48.80
CA ALA A 556 -35.75 -44.41 48.93
C ALA A 556 -34.80 -44.58 47.74
N SER A 557 -34.52 -45.83 47.34
CA SER A 557 -33.72 -46.14 46.15
C SER A 557 -34.39 -45.64 44.88
N MET A 558 -35.72 -45.73 44.76
CA MET A 558 -36.49 -45.14 43.65
C MET A 558 -36.38 -43.61 43.60
N ALA A 559 -36.42 -42.94 44.75
CA ALA A 559 -36.28 -41.48 44.84
C ALA A 559 -34.86 -41.01 44.46
N SER A 560 -33.84 -41.83 44.71
CA SER A 560 -32.46 -41.56 44.27
C SER A 560 -32.13 -42.10 42.87
N GLN A 561 -33.11 -42.60 42.12
CA GLN A 561 -32.93 -43.29 40.82
C GLN A 561 -31.95 -44.47 40.86
N ASP A 562 -31.75 -45.08 42.02
CA ASP A 562 -30.99 -46.31 42.21
C ASP A 562 -31.92 -47.51 41.93
N PHE A 563 -32.13 -47.79 40.64
CA PHE A 563 -33.01 -48.87 40.21
C PHE A 563 -32.49 -50.25 40.64
N GLU A 564 -31.16 -50.44 40.72
CA GLU A 564 -30.58 -51.69 41.18
C GLU A 564 -30.91 -51.95 42.65
N GLY A 565 -30.74 -50.94 43.51
CA GLY A 565 -31.13 -50.99 44.92
C GLY A 565 -32.64 -51.21 45.10
N ALA A 566 -33.46 -50.55 44.28
CA ALA A 566 -34.91 -50.71 44.31
C ALA A 566 -35.35 -52.15 43.96
N PHE A 567 -34.84 -52.72 42.86
CA PHE A 567 -35.18 -54.08 42.45
C PHE A 567 -34.65 -55.14 43.44
N LYS A 568 -33.47 -54.93 44.04
CA LYS A 568 -32.96 -55.81 45.12
C LYS A 568 -33.89 -55.82 46.33
N ALA A 569 -34.29 -54.65 46.81
CA ALA A 569 -35.21 -54.52 47.96
C ALA A 569 -36.59 -55.13 47.65
N VAL A 570 -37.08 -54.99 46.41
CA VAL A 570 -38.30 -55.64 45.95
C VAL A 570 -38.17 -57.16 45.94
N ALA A 571 -37.10 -57.70 45.37
CA ALA A 571 -36.88 -59.15 45.31
C ALA A 571 -36.75 -59.78 46.71
N GLU A 572 -36.06 -59.11 47.64
CA GLU A 572 -36.01 -59.50 49.05
C GLU A 572 -37.41 -59.49 49.69
N GLY A 573 -38.19 -58.45 49.41
CA GLY A 573 -39.56 -58.32 49.90
C GLY A 573 -40.48 -59.43 49.38
N GLN A 574 -40.38 -59.78 48.10
CA GLN A 574 -41.16 -60.86 47.49
C GLN A 574 -40.84 -62.21 48.12
N ARG A 575 -39.55 -62.55 48.29
CA ARG A 575 -39.12 -63.78 48.96
C ARG A 575 -39.60 -63.87 50.41
N LEU A 576 -39.59 -62.74 51.12
CA LEU A 576 -40.10 -62.68 52.49
C LEU A 576 -41.61 -62.95 52.54
N VAL A 577 -42.38 -62.35 51.63
CA VAL A 577 -43.83 -62.61 51.51
C VAL A 577 -44.10 -64.09 51.21
N GLU A 578 -43.42 -64.66 50.22
CA GLU A 578 -43.59 -66.07 49.83
C GLU A 578 -43.25 -67.04 50.98
N ALA A 579 -42.10 -66.85 51.62
CA ALA A 579 -41.67 -67.68 52.75
C ALA A 579 -42.70 -67.65 53.89
N ARG A 580 -43.25 -66.47 54.21
CA ARG A 580 -44.20 -66.34 55.31
C ARG A 580 -45.57 -66.92 54.98
N VAL A 581 -46.06 -66.70 53.77
CA VAL A 581 -47.31 -67.31 53.29
C VAL A 581 -47.23 -68.83 53.42
N ARG A 582 -46.08 -69.41 53.05
CA ARG A 582 -45.82 -70.84 53.18
C ARG A 582 -45.82 -71.30 54.66
N THR A 583 -45.03 -70.68 55.53
CA THR A 583 -44.98 -71.06 56.97
C THR A 583 -46.36 -71.00 57.63
N ARG A 584 -47.14 -69.95 57.36
CA ARG A 584 -48.48 -69.81 57.96
C ARG A 584 -49.45 -70.87 57.45
N ALA A 585 -49.33 -71.28 56.21
CA ALA A 585 -50.13 -72.36 55.67
C ALA A 585 -49.72 -73.73 56.22
N GLU A 586 -48.43 -73.96 56.46
CA GLU A 586 -47.93 -75.18 57.13
C GLU A 586 -48.49 -75.32 58.57
N GLU A 587 -48.55 -74.22 59.34
CA GLU A 587 -49.19 -74.17 60.66
C GLU A 587 -50.67 -74.59 60.60
N ILE A 588 -51.42 -74.06 59.62
CA ILE A 588 -52.85 -74.36 59.46
C ILE A 588 -53.08 -75.81 59.00
N VAL A 589 -52.19 -76.35 58.17
CA VAL A 589 -52.23 -77.78 57.82
C VAL A 589 -52.02 -78.64 59.07
N ALA A 590 -51.07 -78.29 59.94
CA ALA A 590 -50.86 -79.02 61.20
C ALA A 590 -52.11 -78.98 62.11
N ASP A 591 -52.76 -77.81 62.21
CA ASP A 591 -53.98 -77.65 62.99
C ASP A 591 -55.17 -78.43 62.41
N LEU A 592 -55.33 -78.42 61.09
CA LEU A 592 -56.31 -79.23 60.38
C LEU A 592 -56.09 -80.73 60.62
N ALA A 593 -54.84 -81.20 60.55
CA ALA A 593 -54.51 -82.60 60.81
C ALA A 593 -54.90 -83.02 62.24
N LEU A 594 -54.64 -82.15 63.23
CA LEU A 594 -55.00 -82.37 64.62
C LEU A 594 -56.52 -82.36 64.82
N ALA A 595 -57.24 -81.43 64.19
CA ALA A 595 -58.70 -81.35 64.23
C ALA A 595 -59.37 -82.59 63.60
N VAL A 596 -58.86 -83.06 62.46
CA VAL A 596 -59.32 -84.30 61.81
C VAL A 596 -59.12 -85.48 62.75
N ARG A 597 -57.93 -85.64 63.35
CA ARG A 597 -57.64 -86.74 64.28
C ARG A 597 -58.60 -86.75 65.48
N VAL A 598 -58.71 -85.63 66.19
CA VAL A 598 -59.62 -85.51 67.34
C VAL A 598 -61.07 -85.80 66.92
N GLY A 599 -61.49 -85.26 65.77
CA GLY A 599 -62.85 -85.44 65.26
C GLY A 599 -63.19 -86.88 64.87
N VAL A 600 -62.30 -87.60 64.19
CA VAL A 600 -62.48 -89.04 63.92
C VAL A 600 -62.59 -89.81 65.24
N ASP A 601 -61.71 -89.52 66.19
CA ASP A 601 -61.67 -90.25 67.46
C ASP A 601 -62.95 -90.06 68.27
N VAL A 602 -63.58 -88.88 68.24
CA VAL A 602 -64.84 -88.59 68.95
C VAL A 602 -66.12 -88.86 68.12
N GLY A 603 -65.98 -89.23 66.86
CA GLY A 603 -67.11 -89.50 65.96
C GLY A 603 -67.77 -88.26 65.35
N ALA A 604 -67.04 -87.14 65.23
CA ALA A 604 -67.49 -85.94 64.51
C ALA A 604 -67.38 -86.13 63.00
N ASN A 605 -68.23 -85.44 62.23
CA ASN A 605 -68.07 -85.37 60.77
C ASN A 605 -66.94 -84.41 60.39
N VAL A 606 -65.78 -84.96 60.01
CA VAL A 606 -64.58 -84.17 59.63
C VAL A 606 -64.30 -84.15 58.13
N THR A 607 -65.22 -84.62 57.29
CA THR A 607 -65.02 -84.80 55.84
C THR A 607 -64.57 -83.51 55.14
N ALA A 608 -65.13 -82.36 55.55
CA ALA A 608 -64.75 -81.06 55.00
C ALA A 608 -63.35 -80.60 55.43
N LEU A 609 -62.93 -80.89 56.67
CA LEU A 609 -61.59 -80.56 57.16
C LEU A 609 -60.53 -81.44 56.50
N GLU A 610 -60.84 -82.71 56.26
CA GLU A 610 -59.96 -83.63 55.51
C GLU A 610 -59.72 -83.18 54.08
N ALA A 611 -60.77 -82.73 53.39
CA ALA A 611 -60.66 -82.20 52.03
C ALA A 611 -59.75 -80.96 52.01
N LEU A 612 -60.00 -79.99 52.90
CA LEU A 612 -59.20 -78.77 53.02
C LEU A 612 -57.74 -79.06 53.42
N HIS A 613 -57.50 -80.03 54.29
CA HIS A 613 -56.15 -80.49 54.65
C HIS A 613 -55.41 -81.04 53.44
N ARG A 614 -56.05 -81.91 52.64
CA ARG A 614 -55.42 -82.48 51.44
C ARG A 614 -55.16 -81.42 50.37
N GLU A 615 -56.12 -80.54 50.11
CA GLU A 615 -55.99 -79.45 49.15
C GLU A 615 -54.85 -78.50 49.53
N LEU A 616 -54.87 -77.97 50.76
CA LEU A 616 -53.85 -77.03 51.22
C LEU A 616 -52.45 -77.67 51.27
N ASN A 617 -52.35 -78.95 51.66
CA ASN A 617 -51.08 -79.66 51.67
C ASN A 617 -50.57 -79.97 50.24
N ALA A 618 -51.45 -80.24 49.28
CA ALA A 618 -51.07 -80.38 47.87
C ALA A 618 -50.59 -79.04 47.29
N TYR A 619 -51.25 -77.93 47.62
CA TYR A 619 -50.80 -76.60 47.21
C TYR A 619 -49.46 -76.21 47.83
N LEU A 620 -49.20 -76.58 49.08
CA LEU A 620 -47.88 -76.42 49.72
C LEU A 620 -46.79 -77.26 49.05
N GLY A 621 -47.09 -78.53 48.73
CA GLY A 621 -46.16 -79.41 48.00
C GLY A 621 -45.88 -78.93 46.58
N GLY A 622 -46.85 -78.29 45.93
CA GLY A 622 -46.75 -77.73 44.58
C GLY A 622 -46.22 -76.29 44.51
N GLY A 623 -45.99 -75.61 45.64
CA GLY A 623 -45.52 -74.23 45.67
C GLY A 623 -46.51 -73.20 45.12
N GLN A 624 -47.82 -73.50 45.16
CA GLN A 624 -48.88 -72.69 44.57
C GLN A 624 -49.34 -71.57 45.52
N VAL A 625 -48.56 -70.48 45.60
CA VAL A 625 -48.70 -69.42 46.63
C VAL A 625 -50.08 -68.74 46.62
N ALA A 626 -50.67 -68.49 45.45
CA ALA A 626 -51.98 -67.83 45.36
C ALA A 626 -53.11 -68.73 45.87
N GLU A 627 -53.07 -70.00 45.49
CA GLU A 627 -54.00 -71.05 45.88
C GLU A 627 -53.88 -71.37 47.39
N ILE A 628 -52.65 -71.32 47.93
CA ILE A 628 -52.37 -71.42 49.36
C ILE A 628 -53.12 -70.33 50.13
N VAL A 629 -53.00 -69.06 49.75
CA VAL A 629 -53.67 -67.95 50.45
C VAL A 629 -55.19 -68.10 50.43
N ALA A 630 -55.78 -68.41 49.27
CA ALA A 630 -57.23 -68.56 49.14
C ALA A 630 -57.80 -69.75 49.94
N THR A 631 -57.05 -70.86 50.00
CA THR A 631 -57.48 -72.09 50.69
C THR A 631 -57.25 -71.99 52.20
N ARG A 632 -56.20 -71.27 52.63
CA ARG A 632 -55.87 -71.02 54.03
C ARG A 632 -57.01 -70.33 54.79
N ASP A 633 -57.62 -69.31 54.20
CA ASP A 633 -58.69 -68.55 54.88
C ASP A 633 -59.95 -69.43 55.04
N LYS A 634 -60.27 -70.26 54.03
CA LYS A 634 -61.32 -71.28 54.11
C LYS A 634 -61.03 -72.33 55.18
N ALA A 635 -59.79 -72.81 55.25
CA ALA A 635 -59.32 -73.76 56.26
C ALA A 635 -59.44 -73.21 57.69
N THR A 636 -59.06 -71.95 57.90
CA THR A 636 -59.14 -71.28 59.20
C THR A 636 -60.60 -71.14 59.65
N ALA A 637 -61.51 -70.77 58.73
CA ALA A 637 -62.94 -70.69 59.03
C ALA A 637 -63.56 -72.07 59.36
N ALA A 638 -63.15 -73.12 58.64
CA ALA A 638 -63.59 -74.49 58.91
C ALA A 638 -63.10 -75.01 60.28
N LEU A 639 -61.84 -74.70 60.65
CA LEU A 639 -61.29 -74.98 61.98
C LEU A 639 -62.11 -74.28 63.07
N ALA A 640 -62.44 -73.00 62.90
CA ALA A 640 -63.27 -72.28 63.85
C ALA A 640 -64.64 -72.95 64.03
N GLY A 641 -65.31 -73.31 62.93
CA GLY A 641 -66.64 -73.90 62.95
C GLY A 641 -66.74 -75.28 63.60
N ILE A 642 -65.68 -76.10 63.55
CA ILE A 642 -65.71 -77.45 64.15
C ILE A 642 -65.41 -77.44 65.65
N THR A 643 -64.74 -76.41 66.17
CA THR A 643 -64.24 -76.37 67.55
C THR A 643 -65.33 -76.61 68.60
N ASP A 644 -66.46 -75.92 68.54
CA ASP A 644 -67.58 -76.10 69.48
C ASP A 644 -68.17 -77.52 69.44
N THR A 645 -68.23 -78.11 68.24
CA THR A 645 -68.70 -79.48 68.03
C THR A 645 -67.75 -80.48 68.69
N LEU A 646 -66.44 -80.33 68.48
CA LEU A 646 -65.42 -81.18 69.12
C LEU A 646 -65.46 -81.03 70.64
N VAL A 647 -65.54 -79.80 71.16
CA VAL A 647 -65.64 -79.59 72.62
C VAL A 647 -66.87 -80.28 73.21
N SER A 648 -68.03 -80.19 72.54
CA SER A 648 -69.27 -80.82 72.98
C SER A 648 -69.15 -82.35 73.05
N LEU A 649 -68.58 -82.97 72.01
CA LEU A 649 -68.40 -84.42 71.94
C LEU A 649 -67.39 -84.94 72.97
N VAL A 650 -66.27 -84.24 73.16
CA VAL A 650 -65.30 -84.57 74.22
C VAL A 650 -65.93 -84.44 75.60
N ARG A 651 -66.73 -83.39 75.86
CA ARG A 651 -67.52 -83.29 77.10
C ARG A 651 -68.50 -84.42 77.26
N GLY A 652 -69.18 -84.84 76.19
CA GLY A 652 -70.07 -86.00 76.21
C GLY A 652 -69.35 -87.25 76.69
N ARG A 653 -68.13 -87.51 76.18
CA ARG A 653 -67.29 -88.62 76.65
C ARG A 653 -66.85 -88.48 78.09
N ILE A 654 -66.43 -87.29 78.52
CA ILE A 654 -66.10 -87.03 79.93
C ILE A 654 -67.33 -87.28 80.81
N GLY A 655 -68.52 -86.86 80.38
CA GLY A 655 -69.79 -87.15 81.05
C GLY A 655 -70.08 -88.65 81.16
N THR A 656 -69.76 -89.45 80.12
CA THR A 656 -69.87 -90.91 80.22
C THR A 656 -68.89 -91.51 81.23
N ALA A 657 -67.66 -90.99 81.32
CA ALA A 657 -66.70 -91.41 82.35
C ALA A 657 -67.19 -91.06 83.76
N GLN A 658 -67.80 -89.87 83.92
CA GLN A 658 -68.42 -89.45 85.18
C GLN A 658 -69.61 -90.35 85.58
N GLY A 659 -70.42 -90.79 84.60
CA GLY A 659 -71.49 -91.77 84.82
C GLY A 659 -71.00 -93.14 85.31
N LEU A 660 -69.75 -93.49 85.01
CA LEU A 660 -69.04 -94.66 85.54
C LEU A 660 -68.39 -94.40 86.92
N LYS A 661 -68.69 -93.26 87.56
CA LYS A 661 -68.12 -92.79 88.84
C LYS A 661 -66.61 -92.59 88.83
N ILE A 662 -66.04 -92.28 87.67
CA ILE A 662 -64.63 -91.88 87.53
C ILE A 662 -64.50 -90.39 87.89
N GLU A 663 -63.41 -90.00 88.56
CA GLU A 663 -63.08 -88.60 88.84
C GLU A 663 -62.69 -87.87 87.53
N VAL A 664 -63.32 -86.73 87.25
CA VAL A 664 -63.22 -86.03 85.95
C VAL A 664 -62.79 -84.56 86.04
N ASP A 665 -62.36 -84.08 87.21
CA ASP A 665 -62.08 -82.66 87.44
C ASP A 665 -60.92 -82.15 86.56
N ASP A 666 -59.82 -82.91 86.49
CA ASP A 666 -58.68 -82.62 85.59
C ASP A 666 -59.09 -82.60 84.10
N LEU A 667 -60.04 -83.45 83.71
CA LEU A 667 -60.52 -83.53 82.32
C LEU A 667 -61.39 -82.31 81.97
N ASN A 668 -62.20 -81.85 82.92
CA ASN A 668 -63.00 -80.65 82.77
C ASN A 668 -62.11 -79.39 82.68
N ASP A 669 -60.99 -79.34 83.42
CA ASP A 669 -60.02 -78.24 83.31
C ASP A 669 -59.35 -78.19 81.93
N LEU A 670 -58.93 -79.34 81.39
CA LEU A 670 -58.36 -79.42 80.03
C LEU A 670 -59.33 -78.87 78.97
N VAL A 671 -60.60 -79.24 79.04
CA VAL A 671 -61.63 -78.71 78.13
C VAL A 671 -61.87 -77.21 78.33
N ARG A 672 -61.81 -76.72 79.56
CA ARG A 672 -61.96 -75.29 79.86
C ARG A 672 -60.80 -74.49 79.26
N ARG A 673 -59.56 -74.94 79.45
CA ARG A 673 -58.37 -74.32 78.88
C ARG A 673 -58.36 -74.39 77.36
N ALA A 674 -58.82 -75.50 76.78
CA ALA A 674 -59.01 -75.61 75.33
C ALA A 674 -59.97 -74.56 74.78
N ARG A 675 -61.10 -74.32 75.45
CA ARG A 675 -62.04 -73.24 75.08
C ARG A 675 -61.41 -71.85 75.17
N MET A 676 -60.59 -71.59 76.20
CA MET A 676 -59.86 -70.31 76.29
C MET A 676 -58.88 -70.15 75.13
N ALA A 677 -58.15 -71.21 74.77
CA ALA A 677 -57.24 -71.20 73.63
C ALA A 677 -57.98 -70.94 72.30
N PHE A 678 -59.15 -71.56 72.08
CA PHE A 678 -59.99 -71.24 70.92
C PHE A 678 -60.52 -69.80 70.94
N GLY A 679 -60.86 -69.27 72.11
CA GLY A 679 -61.30 -67.88 72.28
C GLY A 679 -60.26 -66.84 71.85
N VAL A 680 -58.97 -67.19 71.92
CA VAL A 680 -57.86 -66.37 71.39
C VAL A 680 -57.35 -66.88 70.02
N GLN A 681 -58.13 -67.71 69.33
CA GLN A 681 -57.82 -68.31 68.03
C GLN A 681 -56.52 -69.14 68.00
N ASN A 682 -56.05 -69.64 69.14
CA ASN A 682 -54.97 -70.61 69.21
C ASN A 682 -55.53 -72.02 69.03
N TYR A 683 -55.86 -72.35 67.78
CA TYR A 683 -56.45 -73.64 67.42
C TYR A 683 -55.51 -74.80 67.72
N HIS A 684 -54.20 -74.65 67.50
CA HIS A 684 -53.21 -75.66 67.83
C HIS A 684 -53.29 -76.12 69.29
N GLU A 685 -53.13 -75.18 70.24
CA GLU A 685 -53.12 -75.51 71.66
C GLU A 685 -54.50 -75.95 72.14
N GLY A 686 -55.57 -75.34 71.63
CA GLY A 686 -56.93 -75.75 71.97
C GLY A 686 -57.26 -77.18 71.53
N LEU A 687 -56.88 -77.56 70.30
CA LEU A 687 -57.07 -78.92 69.78
C LEU A 687 -56.19 -79.93 70.51
N ARG A 688 -54.95 -79.56 70.86
CA ARG A 688 -54.04 -80.41 71.64
C ARG A 688 -54.60 -80.73 73.01
N LEU A 689 -55.08 -79.70 73.74
CA LEU A 689 -55.71 -79.87 75.05
C LEU A 689 -57.01 -80.67 74.98
N LEU A 690 -57.81 -80.49 73.91
CA LEU A 690 -58.99 -81.32 73.66
C LEU A 690 -58.63 -82.78 73.40
N ASN A 691 -57.58 -83.04 72.61
CA ASN A 691 -57.11 -84.39 72.34
C ASN A 691 -56.66 -85.08 73.63
N ASP A 692 -55.83 -84.41 74.42
CA ASP A 692 -55.36 -84.92 75.71
C ASP A 692 -56.53 -85.25 76.65
N GLY A 693 -57.55 -84.39 76.70
CA GLY A 693 -58.77 -84.63 77.47
C GLY A 693 -59.57 -85.84 76.97
N ASN A 694 -59.72 -85.97 75.65
CA ASN A 694 -60.42 -87.10 75.01
C ASN A 694 -59.71 -88.44 75.25
N GLU A 695 -58.39 -88.49 75.06
CA GLU A 695 -57.59 -89.71 75.25
C GLU A 695 -57.64 -90.18 76.70
N ARG A 696 -57.46 -89.27 77.66
CA ARG A 696 -57.54 -89.59 79.09
C ARG A 696 -58.94 -90.08 79.48
N ALA A 697 -60.00 -89.42 79.00
CA ALA A 697 -61.39 -89.85 79.24
C ALA A 697 -61.66 -91.26 78.69
N SER A 698 -61.17 -91.53 77.47
CA SER A 698 -61.36 -92.82 76.79
C SER A 698 -60.58 -93.94 77.50
N LYS A 699 -59.33 -93.68 77.88
CA LYS A 699 -58.48 -94.63 78.60
C LYS A 699 -59.04 -94.96 79.99
N ALA A 700 -59.49 -93.95 80.74
CA ALA A 700 -60.10 -94.15 82.05
C ALA A 700 -61.39 -94.99 81.95
N SER A 701 -62.25 -94.69 80.98
CA SER A 701 -63.48 -95.45 80.73
C SER A 701 -63.19 -96.90 80.31
N ALA A 702 -62.17 -97.13 79.49
CA ALA A 702 -61.74 -98.47 79.08
C ALA A 702 -61.19 -99.29 80.25
N MET A 703 -60.32 -98.70 81.08
CA MET A 703 -59.80 -99.35 82.29
C MET A 703 -60.93 -99.69 83.26
N HIS A 704 -61.90 -98.78 83.44
CA HIS A 704 -63.06 -99.05 84.29
C HIS A 704 -63.88 -100.24 83.77
N ARG A 705 -64.15 -100.31 82.45
CA ARG A 705 -64.83 -101.48 81.85
C ARG A 705 -64.04 -102.77 82.03
N GLN A 706 -62.72 -102.72 81.87
CA GLN A 706 -61.86 -103.89 82.04
C GLN A 706 -61.85 -104.36 83.50
N ALA A 707 -61.76 -103.44 84.46
CA ALA A 707 -61.86 -103.73 85.89
C ALA A 707 -63.24 -104.27 86.26
N TYR A 708 -64.32 -103.66 85.76
CA TYR A 708 -65.68 -104.14 85.98
C TYR A 708 -65.88 -105.56 85.46
N ASN A 709 -65.41 -105.85 84.23
CA ASN A 709 -65.47 -107.19 83.65
C ASN A 709 -64.64 -108.19 84.48
N ALA A 710 -63.42 -107.84 84.88
CA ALA A 710 -62.58 -108.70 85.71
C ALA A 710 -63.21 -108.99 87.08
N ILE A 711 -63.83 -107.99 87.72
CA ILE A 711 -64.58 -108.15 88.97
C ILE A 711 -65.82 -109.02 88.75
N ALA A 712 -66.56 -108.82 87.67
CA ALA A 712 -67.73 -109.64 87.33
C ALA A 712 -67.34 -111.10 87.06
N THR A 713 -66.22 -111.34 86.37
CA THR A 713 -65.69 -112.70 86.14
C THR A 713 -65.20 -113.32 87.45
N ALA A 714 -64.52 -112.57 88.31
CA ALA A 714 -64.11 -113.04 89.64
C ALA A 714 -65.33 -113.36 90.53
N ALA A 715 -66.38 -112.54 90.49
CA ALA A 715 -67.63 -112.78 91.19
C ALA A 715 -68.35 -114.04 90.68
N ALA A 716 -68.31 -114.30 89.36
CA ALA A 716 -68.81 -115.54 88.77
C ALA A 716 -68.02 -116.77 89.26
N PHE A 717 -66.69 -116.70 89.29
CA PHE A 717 -65.84 -117.77 89.83
C PHE A 717 -66.10 -118.04 91.33
N VAL A 718 -66.30 -117.00 92.15
CA VAL A 718 -66.64 -117.17 93.58
C VAL A 718 -68.03 -117.80 93.75
N ALA A 719 -68.99 -117.47 92.89
CA ALA A 719 -70.31 -118.09 92.91
C ALA A 719 -70.27 -119.57 92.49
N GLU A 720 -69.37 -119.94 91.58
CA GLU A 720 -69.16 -121.32 91.14
C GLU A 720 -68.41 -122.15 92.19
N ALA A 721 -67.41 -121.59 92.87
CA ALA A 721 -66.70 -122.26 93.97
C ALA A 721 -67.54 -122.47 95.25
N LYS A 722 -68.66 -121.74 95.39
CA LYS A 722 -69.65 -121.91 96.47
C LYS A 722 -70.66 -123.04 96.19
N LYS A 723 -70.70 -123.55 94.97
CA LYS A 723 -71.62 -124.59 94.48
C LYS A 723 -70.95 -125.95 94.55
#